data_AF-A4KCK7-F1
#
_entry.id   AF-A4KCK7-F1
#
_cell.length_a   1.000
_cell.length_b   1.000
_cell.length_c   1.000
_cell.angle_alpha   90.00
_cell.angle_beta   90.00
_cell.angle_gamma   90.00
#
_symmetry.space_group_name_H-M   'P 1'
#
loop_
_entity.id
_entity.type
_entity.pdbx_description
1 polymer ?
#
loop_
_entity_poly.entity_id
_entity_poly.type
_entity_poly.pdbx_seq_one_letter_code
_entity_poly.pdbx_strand_id
1 'polypeptide(L)'
;MEIRRKLLLDLFLCFAVLVRNSSADLSYSVPEEMRPGSIVGNIAKDLGLEAGKLFIRNARIDTEDQHYCDIDLKTGNFVIRERIDREELCGEKASCVLKSELVLESPLEVHRISLLIQDVNDNSPVFPKDVIKLEIRESAFKGARYRVNDAHDADIGHNVVKDYILEKNNHFVLSVRDDVEGSKSVELVLDKELDREKEQNVNLVMVAVDGGNPQRSGTATIQITVLDANDNAPVFEQAVYKANLPENAALGTVVLTVSASDADEGVNGEVTYEFSRISDKAKKVFTLNSKTGEIKVSGPLDFESNPNYEMRIDAKDGFGLSSDCKLMIKITDINDNAPVIYVKSLTDPVPEDVSPGSEVGIINVQDRDSENNRQVRCSIQQNVPFKLVPSIKNYYSLVTTGQLDRELVSDYNITISATDEGSPPLSSSKTLHLSVADINDNPPVFEEESYSAYVSENNRAGSILCSVSAGDPDWRQNGTVIYSLLAAEVNGAPVSSYVSVNGDTGLIHAVRSFDYEQLRSFKVHVMARDNGSPPLSSNVTVSVFISDVNDNSPQILYPAPEGNSFMTELVPKAAHGGSLVSKVIAVDADSGQNAWLSYHIVKSSDPGLFSIGVHSGEIRTQRDISESDSMKQNLIVAVKDNGQPSLSATCSMYLLISDNLAEVPELKDISYDEKNSKLTSYLIIALVSVSTFFLTFIIIILGVRFCRRRKPRMLFDGAVTIPGAYLPPNYADVDGTGTLRSAYNYDAYLTTGSRTSDFKFVTSYNDNTLPAEQTLRKSPTDFADVFGQLEESPEQKPPNNDWRFTQGQRPGPSGATGGPEVAMGTGPWPQPPTEAEQLQALMATANVNEATANLGPGTMGLSTRYSPQFTLQHVPDYRQNVYIPGSTATLTSNPQQQQATAQQATQQALPPPQASAQPEPPKAAQTPASKKKSTKKEKK
;
A
#
# COMPACT_ATOMS: atom_id res chain seq x y z
N MET A 1 7.75 -108.00 135.20
CA MET A 1 7.99 -107.42 133.85
C MET A 1 6.69 -106.93 133.18
N GLU A 2 5.59 -106.85 133.95
CA GLU A 2 4.19 -106.67 133.54
C GLU A 2 3.92 -105.42 132.68
N ILE A 3 4.56 -104.30 133.03
CA ILE A 3 4.16 -102.96 132.56
C ILE A 3 4.27 -102.80 131.04
N ARG A 4 5.30 -103.40 130.40
CA ARG A 4 5.47 -103.32 128.93
C ARG A 4 4.45 -104.13 128.13
N ARG A 5 3.75 -105.10 128.74
CA ARG A 5 2.81 -105.98 128.01
C ARG A 5 1.38 -105.44 127.94
N LYS A 6 0.99 -104.51 128.81
CA LYS A 6 -0.27 -103.74 128.69
C LYS A 6 -0.16 -102.61 127.66
N LEU A 7 0.91 -101.82 127.73
CA LEU A 7 1.09 -100.65 126.85
C LEU A 7 1.05 -100.98 125.35
N LEU A 8 1.52 -102.18 124.98
CA LEU A 8 1.48 -102.69 123.60
C LEU A 8 0.10 -103.20 123.15
N LEU A 9 -0.81 -103.50 124.09
CA LEU A 9 -2.17 -103.92 123.79
C LEU A 9 -3.08 -102.70 123.57
N ASP A 10 -2.97 -101.71 124.45
CA ASP A 10 -3.77 -100.48 124.41
C ASP A 10 -3.46 -99.65 123.16
N LEU A 11 -2.17 -99.53 122.78
CA LEU A 11 -1.75 -98.77 121.59
C LEU A 11 -2.25 -99.40 120.27
N PHE A 12 -2.31 -100.73 120.20
CA PHE A 12 -2.74 -101.44 118.98
C PHE A 12 -4.26 -101.39 118.78
N LEU A 13 -5.03 -101.41 119.88
CA LEU A 13 -6.49 -101.22 119.81
C LEU A 13 -6.86 -99.80 119.37
N CYS A 14 -6.21 -98.77 119.93
CA CYS A 14 -6.48 -97.39 119.54
C CYS A 14 -6.19 -97.12 118.06
N PHE A 15 -5.13 -97.71 117.49
CA PHE A 15 -4.83 -97.52 116.07
C PHE A 15 -5.82 -98.26 115.15
N ALA A 16 -6.31 -99.43 115.54
CA ALA A 16 -7.29 -100.19 114.76
C ALA A 16 -8.67 -99.52 114.65
N VAL A 17 -9.05 -98.70 115.63
CA VAL A 17 -10.34 -97.97 115.65
C VAL A 17 -10.32 -96.72 114.75
N LEU A 18 -9.16 -96.13 114.50
CA LEU A 18 -9.02 -94.89 113.72
C LEU A 18 -9.03 -95.09 112.18
N VAL A 19 -9.06 -96.34 111.68
CA VAL A 19 -9.02 -96.66 110.23
C VAL A 19 -10.43 -96.96 109.68
N ARG A 20 -11.47 -96.35 110.25
CA ARG A 20 -12.86 -96.39 109.73
C ARG A 20 -13.52 -95.02 109.79
N ASN A 21 -13.10 -94.13 108.90
CA ASN A 21 -13.89 -93.00 108.38
C ASN A 21 -13.14 -92.38 107.19
N SER A 22 -13.35 -92.93 105.99
CA SER A 22 -12.92 -92.34 104.72
C SER A 22 -14.16 -91.93 103.93
N SER A 23 -14.49 -90.65 103.92
CA SER A 23 -15.49 -90.10 103.02
C SER A 23 -15.00 -90.24 101.58
N ALA A 24 -15.66 -91.09 100.79
CA ALA A 24 -15.40 -91.20 99.37
C ALA A 24 -16.12 -90.07 98.64
N ASP A 25 -15.34 -89.12 98.10
CA ASP A 25 -15.85 -88.13 97.14
C ASP A 25 -16.06 -88.82 95.79
N LEU A 26 -17.24 -88.66 95.21
CA LEU A 26 -17.62 -89.16 93.90
C LEU A 26 -17.33 -88.10 92.83
N SER A 27 -16.83 -88.53 91.69
CA SER A 27 -16.57 -87.65 90.55
C SER A 27 -17.02 -88.34 89.26
N TYR A 28 -17.88 -87.66 88.51
CA TYR A 28 -18.42 -88.11 87.24
C TYR A 28 -18.15 -87.05 86.16
N SER A 29 -17.97 -87.49 84.93
CA SER A 29 -17.91 -86.62 83.76
C SER A 29 -19.04 -86.99 82.81
N VAL A 30 -19.77 -85.99 82.32
CA VAL A 30 -20.88 -86.21 81.39
C VAL A 30 -20.84 -85.13 80.30
N PRO A 31 -21.06 -85.46 79.02
CA PRO A 31 -21.35 -84.42 78.05
C PRO A 31 -22.65 -83.70 78.43
N GLU A 32 -22.73 -82.44 78.06
CA GLU A 32 -24.00 -81.72 77.99
C GLU A 32 -24.92 -82.30 76.88
N GLU A 33 -26.08 -81.68 76.66
CA GLU A 33 -27.09 -82.12 75.67
C GLU A 33 -27.62 -83.55 75.83
N MET A 34 -27.24 -84.23 76.91
CA MET A 34 -27.78 -85.52 77.24
C MET A 34 -29.25 -85.42 77.66
N ARG A 35 -30.05 -86.32 77.08
CA ARG A 35 -31.50 -86.34 77.26
C ARG A 35 -31.88 -86.66 78.71
N PRO A 36 -32.92 -86.05 79.28
CA PRO A 36 -33.50 -86.48 80.56
C PRO A 36 -33.73 -88.00 80.63
N GLY A 37 -33.34 -88.60 81.75
CA GLY A 37 -33.29 -90.05 81.95
C GLY A 37 -31.97 -90.73 81.55
N SER A 38 -31.00 -90.00 81.00
CA SER A 38 -29.66 -90.54 80.69
C SER A 38 -28.89 -90.90 81.97
N ILE A 39 -28.19 -92.03 81.97
CA ILE A 39 -27.41 -92.52 83.11
C ILE A 39 -26.00 -91.93 83.08
N VAL A 40 -25.63 -91.24 84.16
CA VAL A 40 -24.30 -90.63 84.39
C VAL A 40 -23.32 -91.64 85.01
N GLY A 41 -23.80 -92.46 85.95
CA GLY A 41 -23.00 -93.41 86.72
C GLY A 41 -23.88 -94.26 87.65
N ASN A 42 -23.28 -95.11 88.51
CA ASN A 42 -24.04 -95.91 89.47
C ASN A 42 -23.50 -95.74 90.90
N ILE A 43 -24.00 -94.70 91.57
CA ILE A 43 -23.66 -94.31 92.95
C ILE A 43 -23.72 -95.50 93.92
N ALA A 44 -24.70 -96.40 93.79
CA ALA A 44 -24.78 -97.58 94.66
C ALA A 44 -23.52 -98.45 94.54
N LYS A 45 -23.19 -98.87 93.31
CA LYS A 45 -22.04 -99.71 93.00
C LYS A 45 -20.72 -99.01 93.37
N ASP A 46 -20.60 -97.72 93.06
CA ASP A 46 -19.37 -96.96 93.24
C ASP A 46 -19.08 -96.67 94.73
N LEU A 47 -20.12 -96.60 95.58
CA LEU A 47 -20.00 -96.59 97.05
C LEU A 47 -19.99 -98.00 97.70
N GLY A 48 -20.05 -99.07 96.92
CA GLY A 48 -20.09 -100.45 97.44
C GLY A 48 -21.40 -100.84 98.15
N LEU A 49 -22.49 -100.12 97.88
CA LEU A 49 -23.82 -100.33 98.45
C LEU A 49 -24.69 -101.19 97.51
N GLU A 50 -25.51 -102.07 98.08
CA GLU A 50 -26.57 -102.76 97.34
C GLU A 50 -27.71 -101.76 97.05
N ALA A 51 -28.18 -101.65 95.81
CA ALA A 51 -29.14 -100.62 95.41
C ALA A 51 -30.40 -100.53 96.31
N GLY A 52 -30.95 -101.67 96.75
CA GLY A 52 -32.10 -101.70 97.67
C GLY A 52 -31.85 -101.04 99.04
N LYS A 53 -30.59 -100.85 99.46
CA LYS A 53 -30.25 -100.10 100.68
C LYS A 53 -30.38 -98.59 100.51
N LEU A 54 -30.30 -98.04 99.29
CA LEU A 54 -30.49 -96.60 99.06
C LEU A 54 -31.92 -96.17 99.42
N PHE A 55 -32.92 -96.94 99.00
CA PHE A 55 -34.32 -96.71 99.38
C PHE A 55 -34.54 -96.82 100.89
N ILE A 56 -33.94 -97.83 101.55
CA ILE A 56 -34.03 -98.02 103.02
C ILE A 56 -33.36 -96.86 103.78
N ARG A 57 -32.27 -96.30 103.23
CA ARG A 57 -31.52 -95.18 103.81
C ARG A 57 -32.01 -93.80 103.36
N ASN A 58 -33.21 -93.70 102.76
CA ASN A 58 -33.80 -92.43 102.33
C ASN A 58 -32.82 -91.57 101.49
N ALA A 59 -32.07 -92.24 100.60
CA ALA A 59 -31.04 -91.60 99.80
C ALA A 59 -31.63 -90.47 98.94
N ARG A 60 -30.96 -89.33 98.91
CA ARG A 60 -31.32 -88.19 98.05
C ARG A 60 -30.07 -87.44 97.62
N ILE A 61 -30.20 -86.70 96.53
CA ILE A 61 -29.21 -85.71 96.13
C ILE A 61 -29.71 -84.35 96.60
N ASP A 62 -28.86 -83.63 97.31
CA ASP A 62 -29.08 -82.28 97.82
C ASP A 62 -28.23 -81.31 96.97
N THR A 63 -28.80 -80.19 96.53
CA THR A 63 -28.11 -79.15 95.75
C THR A 63 -28.49 -77.76 96.25
N GLU A 64 -27.50 -76.87 96.30
CA GLU A 64 -27.74 -75.45 96.61
C GLU A 64 -28.53 -74.75 95.47
N ASP A 65 -28.37 -75.24 94.23
CA ASP A 65 -28.99 -74.72 93.00
C ASP A 65 -29.96 -75.74 92.32
N GLN A 66 -30.35 -75.44 91.07
CA GLN A 66 -31.32 -76.20 90.27
C GLN A 66 -30.96 -77.69 90.08
N HIS A 67 -31.99 -78.54 90.12
CA HIS A 67 -31.86 -80.01 90.26
C HIS A 67 -31.64 -80.72 88.91
N TYR A 68 -30.50 -80.46 88.25
CA TYR A 68 -30.16 -81.04 86.95
C TYR A 68 -30.05 -82.57 86.91
N CYS A 69 -29.72 -83.21 88.04
CA CYS A 69 -29.55 -84.66 88.16
C CYS A 69 -30.20 -85.22 89.43
N ASP A 70 -30.57 -86.50 89.38
CA ASP A 70 -31.35 -87.21 90.41
C ASP A 70 -30.81 -88.66 90.57
N ILE A 71 -31.30 -89.42 91.56
CA ILE A 71 -30.88 -90.81 91.80
C ILE A 71 -32.05 -91.79 91.75
N ASP A 72 -31.99 -92.77 90.85
CA ASP A 72 -32.96 -93.87 90.84
C ASP A 72 -32.68 -94.84 91.98
N LEU A 73 -33.45 -94.69 93.06
CA LEU A 73 -33.39 -95.50 94.28
C LEU A 73 -33.59 -97.01 94.08
N LYS A 74 -34.07 -97.45 92.90
CA LYS A 74 -34.25 -98.88 92.57
C LYS A 74 -33.01 -99.51 91.96
N THR A 75 -32.22 -98.74 91.21
CA THR A 75 -31.05 -99.23 90.46
C THR A 75 -29.72 -98.70 91.00
N GLY A 76 -29.75 -97.59 91.75
CA GLY A 76 -28.56 -96.86 92.16
C GLY A 76 -27.94 -95.98 91.06
N ASN A 77 -28.61 -95.82 89.92
CA ASN A 77 -28.14 -94.99 88.83
C ASN A 77 -28.28 -93.49 89.19
N PHE A 78 -27.20 -92.74 88.98
CA PHE A 78 -27.23 -91.29 88.88
C PHE A 78 -27.74 -90.94 87.48
N VAL A 79 -28.81 -90.13 87.39
CA VAL A 79 -29.50 -89.85 86.12
C VAL A 79 -29.71 -88.36 85.91
N ILE A 80 -29.62 -87.92 84.65
CA ILE A 80 -29.96 -86.55 84.26
C ILE A 80 -31.48 -86.37 84.34
N ARG A 81 -31.91 -85.23 84.87
CA ARG A 81 -33.32 -84.87 85.12
C ARG A 81 -33.80 -83.75 84.21
N GLU A 82 -32.95 -82.76 83.94
CA GLU A 82 -33.21 -81.63 83.03
C GLU A 82 -32.05 -81.52 82.03
N ARG A 83 -32.28 -80.92 80.84
CA ARG A 83 -31.20 -80.65 79.85
C ARG A 83 -30.16 -79.79 80.54
N ILE A 84 -28.90 -80.22 80.50
CA ILE A 84 -27.77 -79.41 80.97
C ILE A 84 -27.21 -78.69 79.75
N ASP A 85 -27.15 -77.37 79.84
CA ASP A 85 -26.66 -76.41 78.85
C ASP A 85 -25.47 -75.69 79.50
N ARG A 86 -24.26 -75.92 79.00
CA ARG A 86 -23.02 -75.47 79.64
C ARG A 86 -22.81 -73.97 79.41
N GLU A 87 -23.28 -73.43 78.29
CA GLU A 87 -23.15 -72.03 77.91
C GLU A 87 -23.99 -71.15 78.84
N GLU A 88 -25.24 -71.52 79.13
CA GLU A 88 -26.08 -70.80 80.10
C GLU A 88 -25.53 -70.87 81.53
N LEU A 89 -25.03 -72.04 81.97
CA LEU A 89 -24.52 -72.26 83.33
C LEU A 89 -23.13 -71.66 83.58
N CYS A 90 -22.24 -71.77 82.60
CA CYS A 90 -20.81 -71.56 82.76
C CYS A 90 -20.23 -70.56 81.77
N GLY A 91 -20.80 -70.40 80.57
CA GLY A 91 -20.27 -69.54 79.51
C GLY A 91 -18.82 -69.88 79.18
N GLU A 92 -17.98 -68.86 78.98
CA GLU A 92 -16.55 -68.99 78.63
C GLU A 92 -15.66 -69.63 79.73
N LYS A 93 -16.21 -70.05 80.88
CA LYS A 93 -15.43 -70.70 81.96
C LYS A 93 -14.88 -72.04 81.49
N ALA A 94 -13.55 -72.14 81.38
CA ALA A 94 -12.80 -73.33 80.96
C ALA A 94 -12.95 -74.61 81.81
N SER A 95 -13.82 -74.61 82.83
CA SER A 95 -14.20 -75.81 83.59
C SER A 95 -15.58 -75.59 84.21
N CYS A 96 -16.54 -76.44 83.84
CA CYS A 96 -17.92 -76.39 84.34
C CYS A 96 -18.19 -77.59 85.25
N VAL A 97 -18.23 -77.37 86.56
CA VAL A 97 -18.41 -78.44 87.56
C VAL A 97 -19.61 -78.13 88.44
N LEU A 98 -20.69 -78.87 88.23
CA LEU A 98 -21.83 -78.90 89.13
C LEU A 98 -21.47 -79.71 90.38
N LYS A 99 -21.90 -79.24 91.55
CA LYS A 99 -21.63 -79.90 92.83
C LYS A 99 -22.95 -80.23 93.52
N SER A 100 -23.05 -81.45 94.01
CA SER A 100 -24.19 -81.92 94.79
C SER A 100 -23.72 -82.82 95.93
N GLU A 101 -24.51 -82.94 96.98
CA GLU A 101 -24.20 -83.83 98.11
C GLU A 101 -25.25 -84.95 98.18
N LEU A 102 -24.79 -86.20 98.05
CA LEU A 102 -25.63 -87.37 98.30
C LEU A 102 -25.77 -87.56 99.80
N VAL A 103 -26.99 -87.41 100.32
CA VAL A 103 -27.33 -87.64 101.72
C VAL A 103 -27.94 -89.03 101.87
N LEU A 104 -27.36 -89.83 102.77
CA LEU A 104 -27.84 -91.14 103.19
C LEU A 104 -28.17 -91.09 104.68
N GLU A 105 -29.29 -91.66 105.10
CA GLU A 105 -29.75 -91.66 106.49
C GLU A 105 -29.57 -93.03 107.18
N SER A 106 -29.61 -93.02 108.51
CA SER A 106 -29.53 -94.20 109.40
C SER A 106 -28.40 -95.21 109.08
N PRO A 107 -27.12 -94.91 109.39
CA PRO A 107 -26.60 -93.67 109.99
C PRO A 107 -26.53 -92.52 108.97
N LEU A 108 -26.32 -91.28 109.43
CA LEU A 108 -26.14 -90.13 108.52
C LEU A 108 -24.75 -90.19 107.87
N GLU A 109 -24.73 -90.31 106.54
CA GLU A 109 -23.54 -90.24 105.68
C GLU A 109 -23.80 -89.20 104.59
N VAL A 110 -22.76 -88.44 104.23
CA VAL A 110 -22.81 -87.45 103.15
C VAL A 110 -21.62 -87.67 102.23
N HIS A 111 -21.89 -87.80 100.93
CA HIS A 111 -20.88 -87.97 99.89
C HIS A 111 -20.97 -86.85 98.88
N ARG A 112 -19.86 -86.16 98.62
CA ARG A 112 -19.83 -85.12 97.58
C ARG A 112 -19.79 -85.75 96.21
N ILE A 113 -20.63 -85.25 95.32
CA ILE A 113 -20.62 -85.57 93.90
C ILE A 113 -20.14 -84.30 93.18
N SER A 114 -19.02 -84.42 92.47
CA SER A 114 -18.60 -83.42 91.49
C SER A 114 -18.92 -83.94 90.09
N LEU A 115 -19.81 -83.25 89.39
CA LEU A 115 -20.20 -83.57 88.02
C LEU A 115 -19.54 -82.57 87.07
N LEU A 116 -18.49 -83.01 86.38
CA LEU A 116 -17.84 -82.25 85.32
C LEU A 116 -18.69 -82.34 84.04
N ILE A 117 -19.21 -81.19 83.61
CA ILE A 117 -19.88 -81.06 82.32
C ILE A 117 -18.82 -80.92 81.23
N GLN A 118 -18.90 -81.78 80.22
CA GLN A 118 -18.02 -81.78 79.06
C GLN A 118 -18.70 -81.08 77.89
N ASP A 119 -17.95 -80.14 77.32
CA ASP A 119 -18.33 -79.32 76.18
C ASP A 119 -18.69 -80.16 74.93
N VAL A 120 -19.77 -79.79 74.25
CA VAL A 120 -20.25 -80.40 73.00
C VAL A 120 -20.38 -79.31 71.93
N ASN A 121 -20.06 -79.63 70.67
CA ASN A 121 -20.07 -78.66 69.56
C ASN A 121 -21.50 -78.30 69.06
N ASP A 122 -22.29 -77.76 69.97
CA ASP A 122 -23.73 -77.49 69.90
C ASP A 122 -24.03 -76.06 69.37
N ASN A 123 -23.08 -75.13 69.52
CA ASN A 123 -23.15 -73.80 68.89
C ASN A 123 -22.42 -73.80 67.53
N SER A 124 -22.07 -72.62 67.03
CA SER A 124 -21.47 -72.40 65.70
C SER A 124 -20.89 -70.98 65.63
N PRO A 125 -19.88 -70.73 64.79
CA PRO A 125 -19.32 -69.40 64.65
C PRO A 125 -20.39 -68.40 64.17
N VAL A 126 -20.59 -67.30 64.89
CA VAL A 126 -21.51 -66.22 64.51
C VAL A 126 -20.74 -64.90 64.39
N PHE A 127 -20.86 -64.26 63.23
CA PHE A 127 -20.32 -62.91 63.04
C PHE A 127 -21.26 -61.86 63.65
N PRO A 128 -20.75 -60.78 64.29
CA PRO A 128 -21.58 -59.69 64.81
C PRO A 128 -22.43 -58.93 63.77
N LYS A 129 -22.20 -59.17 62.47
CA LYS A 129 -22.97 -58.63 61.33
C LYS A 129 -22.87 -59.59 60.14
N ASP A 130 -24.00 -59.88 59.50
CA ASP A 130 -24.06 -60.67 58.25
C ASP A 130 -23.36 -59.96 57.08
N VAL A 131 -23.31 -58.62 57.13
CA VAL A 131 -22.71 -57.75 56.11
C VAL A 131 -21.71 -56.79 56.75
N ILE A 132 -20.46 -56.87 56.28
CA ILE A 132 -19.35 -56.03 56.71
C ILE A 132 -19.02 -55.08 55.55
N LYS A 133 -19.21 -53.77 55.75
CA LYS A 133 -18.93 -52.75 54.73
C LYS A 133 -17.56 -52.13 54.94
N LEU A 134 -16.78 -52.08 53.88
CA LEU A 134 -15.49 -51.41 53.82
C LEU A 134 -15.49 -50.41 52.65
N GLU A 135 -14.84 -49.27 52.86
CA GLU A 135 -14.63 -48.25 51.82
C GLU A 135 -13.10 -48.11 51.65
N ILE A 136 -12.59 -48.43 50.46
CA ILE A 136 -11.15 -48.56 50.22
C ILE A 136 -10.80 -47.77 48.96
N ARG A 137 -9.91 -46.78 49.08
CA ARG A 137 -9.38 -46.06 47.90
C ARG A 137 -8.53 -46.97 47.03
N GLU A 138 -8.60 -46.82 45.72
CA GLU A 138 -7.79 -47.66 44.82
C GLU A 138 -6.29 -47.42 44.92
N SER A 139 -5.91 -46.17 45.21
CA SER A 139 -4.56 -45.76 45.60
C SER A 139 -4.07 -46.35 46.94
N ALA A 140 -4.75 -47.35 47.50
CA ALA A 140 -4.26 -48.16 48.60
C ALA A 140 -3.09 -49.06 48.15
N PHE A 141 -1.95 -48.92 48.82
CA PHE A 141 -0.74 -49.68 48.51
C PHE A 141 -0.92 -51.20 48.74
N LYS A 142 -0.32 -52.03 47.89
CA LYS A 142 -0.22 -53.49 48.10
C LYS A 142 0.39 -53.78 49.49
N GLY A 143 -0.33 -54.55 50.30
CA GLY A 143 -0.01 -54.86 51.68
C GLY A 143 -0.78 -54.05 52.72
N ALA A 144 -1.62 -53.08 52.30
CA ALA A 144 -2.57 -52.39 53.17
C ALA A 144 -3.55 -53.38 53.83
N ARG A 145 -4.00 -53.06 55.06
CA ARG A 145 -4.77 -53.97 55.91
C ARG A 145 -6.00 -53.32 56.49
N TYR A 146 -7.08 -54.09 56.55
CA TYR A 146 -8.39 -53.67 57.02
C TYR A 146 -8.84 -54.68 58.08
N ARG A 147 -8.98 -54.24 59.33
CA ARG A 147 -9.45 -55.12 60.41
C ARG A 147 -10.91 -55.49 60.15
N VAL A 148 -11.18 -56.77 60.18
CA VAL A 148 -12.52 -57.36 60.08
C VAL A 148 -12.93 -57.82 61.49
N ASN A 149 -14.23 -57.80 61.78
CA ASN A 149 -14.73 -58.37 63.02
C ASN A 149 -14.60 -59.90 62.95
N ASP A 150 -14.06 -60.49 64.01
CA ASP A 150 -14.04 -61.91 64.26
C ASP A 150 -15.46 -62.47 64.49
N ALA A 151 -15.61 -63.77 64.25
CA ALA A 151 -16.78 -64.53 64.66
C ALA A 151 -16.58 -65.00 66.11
N HIS A 152 -17.65 -64.95 66.88
CA HIS A 152 -17.71 -65.50 68.22
C HIS A 152 -18.37 -66.88 68.17
N ASP A 153 -17.91 -67.81 68.99
CA ASP A 153 -18.55 -69.10 69.23
C ASP A 153 -18.61 -69.33 70.75
N ALA A 154 -19.66 -69.99 71.22
CA ALA A 154 -19.91 -70.15 72.66
C ALA A 154 -19.23 -71.40 73.25
N ASP A 155 -18.98 -72.39 72.40
CA ASP A 155 -18.30 -73.65 72.72
C ASP A 155 -16.81 -73.40 73.05
N ILE A 156 -16.24 -74.16 74.00
CA ILE A 156 -14.87 -73.93 74.50
C ILE A 156 -13.82 -74.94 74.00
N GLY A 157 -12.54 -74.59 74.21
CA GLY A 157 -11.41 -75.50 74.01
C GLY A 157 -11.08 -75.74 72.53
N HIS A 158 -11.56 -76.84 71.96
CA HIS A 158 -11.34 -77.19 70.55
C HIS A 158 -12.60 -77.00 69.69
N ASN A 159 -13.75 -76.71 70.30
CA ASN A 159 -15.01 -76.46 69.60
C ASN A 159 -15.21 -74.96 69.28
N VAL A 160 -14.35 -74.07 69.80
CA VAL A 160 -14.31 -72.65 69.43
C VAL A 160 -13.83 -72.43 67.98
N VAL A 161 -14.04 -71.23 67.43
CA VAL A 161 -13.58 -70.82 66.08
C VAL A 161 -12.10 -71.12 65.86
N LYS A 162 -11.82 -72.01 64.92
CA LYS A 162 -10.49 -72.56 64.66
C LYS A 162 -9.75 -71.81 63.55
N ASP A 163 -10.45 -71.51 62.47
CA ASP A 163 -9.87 -70.89 61.26
C ASP A 163 -10.88 -70.01 60.52
N TYR A 164 -10.39 -69.14 59.63
CA TYR A 164 -11.20 -68.29 58.76
C TYR A 164 -10.80 -68.46 57.30
N ILE A 165 -11.78 -68.70 56.44
CA ILE A 165 -11.61 -68.96 55.01
C ILE A 165 -12.26 -67.79 54.25
N LEU A 166 -11.46 -67.07 53.48
CA LEU A 166 -11.95 -66.05 52.54
C LEU A 166 -12.20 -66.69 51.16
N GLU A 167 -13.27 -66.26 50.50
CA GLU A 167 -13.56 -66.62 49.11
C GLU A 167 -12.42 -66.25 48.16
N LYS A 168 -12.10 -67.16 47.23
CA LYS A 168 -10.98 -66.99 46.29
C LYS A 168 -11.29 -65.87 45.29
N ASN A 169 -10.55 -64.78 45.44
CA ASN A 169 -10.68 -63.57 44.63
C ASN A 169 -9.30 -63.10 44.09
N ASN A 170 -9.25 -61.95 43.41
CA ASN A 170 -8.05 -61.45 42.72
C ASN A 170 -7.26 -60.35 43.45
N HIS A 171 -7.80 -59.79 44.55
CA HIS A 171 -7.30 -58.54 45.15
C HIS A 171 -6.96 -58.66 46.64
N PHE A 172 -7.65 -59.51 47.38
CA PHE A 172 -7.54 -59.62 48.84
C PHE A 172 -7.21 -61.03 49.30
N VAL A 173 -6.33 -61.13 50.30
CA VAL A 173 -6.00 -62.34 51.05
C VAL A 173 -6.30 -62.13 52.53
N LEU A 174 -6.55 -63.21 53.26
CA LEU A 174 -6.84 -63.14 54.70
C LEU A 174 -5.57 -63.35 55.53
N SER A 175 -5.38 -62.50 56.55
CA SER A 175 -4.32 -62.61 57.56
C SER A 175 -4.97 -62.82 58.92
N VAL A 176 -5.16 -64.08 59.31
CA VAL A 176 -5.59 -64.46 60.67
C VAL A 176 -4.37 -64.44 61.60
N ARG A 177 -4.54 -63.90 62.80
CA ARG A 177 -3.51 -63.85 63.85
C ARG A 177 -4.15 -64.19 65.19
N ASP A 178 -3.57 -65.14 65.92
CA ASP A 178 -3.97 -65.39 67.31
C ASP A 178 -3.52 -64.20 68.19
N ASP A 179 -4.44 -63.64 68.97
CA ASP A 179 -4.19 -62.53 69.89
C ASP A 179 -3.83 -63.05 71.30
N VAL A 180 -3.33 -62.18 72.17
CA VAL A 180 -2.73 -62.55 73.47
C VAL A 180 -3.72 -63.22 74.43
N GLU A 181 -5.03 -63.00 74.24
CA GLU A 181 -6.11 -63.54 75.06
C GLU A 181 -6.79 -64.78 74.44
N GLY A 182 -6.30 -65.28 73.29
CA GLY A 182 -6.82 -66.47 72.61
C GLY A 182 -7.92 -66.20 71.58
N SER A 183 -8.41 -64.95 71.48
CA SER A 183 -9.20 -64.47 70.35
C SER A 183 -8.37 -64.40 69.05
N LYS A 184 -9.03 -64.29 67.89
CA LYS A 184 -8.38 -64.28 66.58
C LYS A 184 -8.58 -62.94 65.89
N SER A 185 -7.52 -62.15 65.75
CA SER A 185 -7.54 -60.93 64.96
C SER A 185 -7.55 -61.27 63.46
N VAL A 186 -8.61 -60.86 62.77
CA VAL A 186 -8.81 -61.08 61.33
C VAL A 186 -8.51 -59.80 60.56
N GLU A 187 -7.46 -59.82 59.73
CA GLU A 187 -7.10 -58.72 58.84
C GLU A 187 -7.33 -59.11 57.38
N LEU A 188 -8.14 -58.35 56.65
CA LEU A 188 -8.19 -58.41 55.18
C LEU A 188 -7.00 -57.63 54.62
N VAL A 189 -6.17 -58.27 53.79
CA VAL A 189 -4.93 -57.68 53.26
C VAL A 189 -5.03 -57.55 51.74
N LEU A 190 -4.74 -56.36 51.22
CA LEU A 190 -4.71 -56.10 49.79
C LEU A 190 -3.45 -56.70 49.15
N ASP A 191 -3.58 -57.81 48.43
CA ASP A 191 -2.47 -58.42 47.67
C ASP A 191 -2.35 -57.85 46.25
N LYS A 192 -3.39 -57.24 45.69
CA LYS A 192 -3.30 -56.58 44.38
C LYS A 192 -4.07 -55.27 44.37
N GLU A 193 -3.44 -54.24 43.79
CA GLU A 193 -4.04 -52.93 43.51
C GLU A 193 -5.47 -53.04 42.97
N LEU A 194 -6.31 -52.08 43.38
CA LEU A 194 -7.68 -51.92 42.89
C LEU A 194 -7.68 -50.94 41.69
N ASP A 195 -8.84 -50.83 41.04
CA ASP A 195 -9.03 -50.23 39.70
C ASP A 195 -10.55 -50.00 39.59
N ARG A 196 -11.04 -48.81 39.97
CA ARG A 196 -12.47 -48.49 40.16
C ARG A 196 -13.21 -48.41 38.82
N GLU A 197 -12.54 -47.90 37.79
CA GLU A 197 -13.02 -47.76 36.40
C GLU A 197 -13.42 -49.13 35.83
N LYS A 198 -12.85 -50.19 36.39
CA LYS A 198 -13.10 -51.60 36.04
C LYS A 198 -13.95 -52.36 37.03
N GLU A 199 -13.77 -52.16 38.34
CA GLU A 199 -14.53 -52.88 39.37
C GLU A 199 -14.79 -52.04 40.64
N GLN A 200 -15.68 -51.04 40.53
CA GLN A 200 -16.12 -50.15 41.61
C GLN A 200 -16.63 -50.86 42.90
N ASN A 201 -17.12 -52.10 42.82
CA ASN A 201 -17.76 -52.81 43.95
C ASN A 201 -17.35 -54.28 44.02
N VAL A 202 -16.49 -54.63 44.99
CA VAL A 202 -16.04 -56.02 45.21
C VAL A 202 -16.83 -56.65 46.37
N ASN A 203 -17.45 -57.80 46.13
CA ASN A 203 -18.18 -58.56 47.15
C ASN A 203 -17.47 -59.89 47.40
N LEU A 204 -17.17 -60.22 48.67
CA LEU A 204 -16.45 -61.44 49.07
C LEU A 204 -17.21 -62.15 50.20
N VAL A 205 -17.34 -63.47 50.14
CA VAL A 205 -17.79 -64.27 51.30
C VAL A 205 -16.59 -64.62 52.20
N MET A 206 -16.76 -64.41 53.51
CA MET A 206 -15.85 -64.90 54.54
C MET A 206 -16.57 -65.94 55.40
N VAL A 207 -15.90 -67.05 55.66
CA VAL A 207 -16.42 -68.20 56.43
C VAL A 207 -15.56 -68.39 57.68
N ALA A 208 -16.18 -68.41 58.85
CA ALA A 208 -15.54 -68.86 60.08
C ALA A 208 -15.88 -70.35 60.28
N VAL A 209 -14.90 -71.17 60.67
CA VAL A 209 -15.12 -72.60 60.94
C VAL A 209 -14.63 -72.97 62.34
N ASP A 210 -15.40 -73.78 63.04
CA ASP A 210 -15.01 -74.32 64.34
C ASP A 210 -13.97 -75.46 64.21
N GLY A 211 -13.55 -76.01 65.34
CA GLY A 211 -12.74 -77.23 65.39
C GLY A 211 -13.54 -78.52 65.65
N GLY A 212 -14.86 -78.46 65.64
CA GLY A 212 -15.78 -79.50 66.05
C GLY A 212 -15.75 -80.79 65.24
N ASN A 213 -16.49 -81.77 65.74
CA ASN A 213 -16.84 -82.97 64.98
C ASN A 213 -18.27 -83.44 65.35
N PRO A 214 -19.29 -83.15 64.52
CA PRO A 214 -19.21 -82.50 63.20
C PRO A 214 -18.75 -81.05 63.27
N GLN A 215 -17.96 -80.62 62.29
CA GLN A 215 -17.54 -79.23 62.13
C GLN A 215 -18.70 -78.36 61.64
N ARG A 216 -18.85 -77.15 62.19
CA ARG A 216 -19.88 -76.16 61.83
C ARG A 216 -19.22 -74.83 61.47
N SER A 217 -20.01 -73.89 60.93
CA SER A 217 -19.47 -72.71 60.25
C SER A 217 -20.45 -71.54 60.18
N GLY A 218 -19.94 -70.33 60.39
CA GLY A 218 -20.63 -69.07 60.12
C GLY A 218 -20.17 -68.40 58.83
N THR A 219 -21.00 -67.55 58.24
CA THR A 219 -20.66 -66.79 57.04
C THR A 219 -21.01 -65.31 57.18
N ALA A 220 -20.16 -64.43 56.64
CA ALA A 220 -20.45 -63.00 56.49
C ALA A 220 -20.02 -62.52 55.10
N THR A 221 -20.75 -61.56 54.55
CA THR A 221 -20.43 -60.93 53.26
C THR A 221 -19.66 -59.63 53.49
N ILE A 222 -18.43 -59.56 52.99
CA ILE A 222 -17.66 -58.32 52.94
C ILE A 222 -18.04 -57.58 51.65
N GLN A 223 -18.63 -56.39 51.78
CA GLN A 223 -18.92 -55.48 50.68
C GLN A 223 -17.89 -54.36 50.68
N ILE A 224 -17.11 -54.27 49.60
CA ILE A 224 -16.03 -53.31 49.45
C ILE A 224 -16.42 -52.32 48.35
N THR A 225 -16.73 -51.09 48.75
CA THR A 225 -16.85 -49.97 47.81
C THR A 225 -15.45 -49.46 47.51
N VAL A 226 -15.03 -49.49 46.24
CA VAL A 226 -13.80 -48.84 45.82
C VAL A 226 -14.06 -47.33 45.74
N LEU A 227 -13.25 -46.56 46.47
CA LEU A 227 -13.32 -45.10 46.48
C LEU A 227 -12.35 -44.52 45.44
N ASP A 228 -12.91 -43.63 44.63
CA ASP A 228 -12.25 -42.87 43.58
C ASP A 228 -10.99 -42.12 44.06
N ALA A 229 -9.94 -42.16 43.25
CA ALA A 229 -8.73 -41.36 43.38
C ALA A 229 -8.36 -40.74 42.02
N ASN A 230 -7.83 -39.51 42.05
CA ASN A 230 -7.49 -38.76 40.84
C ASN A 230 -6.20 -39.30 40.20
N ASP A 231 -6.27 -40.43 39.48
CA ASP A 231 -5.11 -41.11 38.89
C ASP A 231 -5.16 -41.28 37.35
N ASN A 232 -6.33 -41.09 36.73
CA ASN A 232 -6.42 -40.79 35.32
C ASN A 232 -6.19 -39.28 35.08
N ALA A 233 -5.96 -38.91 33.82
CA ALA A 233 -5.76 -37.51 33.42
C ALA A 233 -6.53 -37.23 32.13
N PRO A 234 -7.02 -36.00 31.89
CA PRO A 234 -7.96 -35.76 30.81
C PRO A 234 -7.35 -36.07 29.43
N VAL A 235 -7.98 -36.93 28.63
CA VAL A 235 -7.48 -37.33 27.31
C VAL A 235 -8.29 -36.67 26.20
N PHE A 236 -7.64 -35.83 25.38
CA PHE A 236 -8.25 -35.26 24.17
C PHE A 236 -8.60 -36.34 23.13
N GLU A 237 -9.76 -36.20 22.47
CA GLU A 237 -10.14 -37.08 21.34
C GLU A 237 -9.12 -37.06 20.19
N GLN A 238 -8.42 -35.94 20.01
CA GLN A 238 -7.44 -35.74 18.94
C GLN A 238 -6.24 -34.95 19.44
N ALA A 239 -5.02 -35.47 19.22
CA ALA A 239 -3.78 -34.74 19.55
C ALA A 239 -3.57 -33.47 18.69
N VAL A 240 -4.18 -33.40 17.50
CA VAL A 240 -4.05 -32.26 16.57
C VAL A 240 -5.39 -31.93 15.90
N TYR A 241 -6.03 -30.85 16.33
CA TYR A 241 -7.23 -30.30 15.71
C TYR A 241 -6.89 -29.35 14.56
N LYS A 242 -7.71 -29.34 13.50
CA LYS A 242 -7.56 -28.49 12.32
C LYS A 242 -8.88 -27.83 11.93
N ALA A 243 -8.85 -26.53 11.66
CA ALA A 243 -9.98 -25.78 11.09
C ALA A 243 -9.55 -24.92 9.91
N ASN A 244 -10.48 -24.69 8.99
CA ASN A 244 -10.40 -23.64 7.97
C ASN A 244 -11.47 -22.60 8.26
N LEU A 245 -11.16 -21.31 8.14
CA LEU A 245 -12.05 -20.22 8.52
C LEU A 245 -11.83 -19.01 7.59
N PRO A 246 -12.88 -18.42 6.96
CA PRO A 246 -12.70 -17.21 6.16
C PRO A 246 -12.41 -16.01 7.05
N GLU A 247 -11.64 -15.05 6.57
CA GLU A 247 -11.28 -13.87 7.37
C GLU A 247 -12.47 -12.95 7.67
N ASN A 248 -13.44 -12.89 6.77
CA ASN A 248 -14.70 -12.17 6.99
C ASN A 248 -15.67 -12.88 7.97
N ALA A 249 -15.21 -13.92 8.69
CA ALA A 249 -16.02 -14.61 9.69
C ALA A 249 -16.47 -13.65 10.81
N ALA A 250 -17.77 -13.63 11.05
CA ALA A 250 -18.39 -12.75 12.04
C ALA A 250 -17.89 -13.03 13.48
N LEU A 251 -17.85 -11.98 14.30
CA LEU A 251 -17.55 -12.10 15.73
C LEU A 251 -18.57 -13.02 16.41
N GLY A 252 -18.09 -13.94 17.24
CA GLY A 252 -18.88 -14.99 17.88
C GLY A 252 -19.03 -16.28 17.06
N THR A 253 -18.56 -16.34 15.80
CA THR A 253 -18.54 -17.59 15.01
C THR A 253 -17.74 -18.67 15.75
N VAL A 254 -18.33 -19.86 15.87
CA VAL A 254 -17.67 -21.06 16.40
C VAL A 254 -16.68 -21.58 15.37
N VAL A 255 -15.43 -21.78 15.77
CA VAL A 255 -14.38 -22.32 14.89
C VAL A 255 -14.38 -23.85 14.93
N LEU A 256 -14.28 -24.40 16.14
CA LEU A 256 -14.56 -25.79 16.49
C LEU A 256 -14.72 -25.91 18.01
N THR A 257 -15.09 -27.10 18.47
CA THR A 257 -15.07 -27.47 19.88
C THR A 257 -14.01 -28.55 20.09
N VAL A 258 -13.08 -28.35 21.03
CA VAL A 258 -12.21 -29.43 21.51
C VAL A 258 -12.90 -30.22 22.61
N SER A 259 -12.54 -31.49 22.73
CA SER A 259 -13.18 -32.42 23.67
C SER A 259 -12.10 -33.31 24.26
N ALA A 260 -12.06 -33.38 25.59
CA ALA A 260 -11.26 -34.31 26.36
C ALA A 260 -12.15 -35.02 27.38
N SER A 261 -11.91 -36.31 27.55
CA SER A 261 -12.61 -37.17 28.50
C SER A 261 -11.66 -37.62 29.60
N ASP A 262 -12.11 -37.54 30.84
CA ASP A 262 -11.51 -38.23 31.97
C ASP A 262 -12.35 -39.48 32.33
N ALA A 263 -11.78 -40.39 33.11
CA ALA A 263 -12.42 -41.63 33.58
C ALA A 263 -12.91 -41.53 35.04
N ASP A 264 -12.29 -40.65 35.84
CA ASP A 264 -12.51 -40.55 37.29
C ASP A 264 -13.88 -39.93 37.64
N GLU A 265 -14.35 -40.11 38.89
CA GLU A 265 -15.70 -39.73 39.31
C GLU A 265 -15.82 -38.27 39.80
N GLY A 266 -16.92 -37.62 39.43
CA GLY A 266 -17.34 -36.35 40.00
C GLY A 266 -16.39 -35.19 39.68
N VAL A 267 -15.63 -34.73 40.67
CA VAL A 267 -14.71 -33.59 40.53
C VAL A 267 -13.34 -33.98 39.98
N ASN A 268 -12.94 -35.24 40.14
CA ASN A 268 -11.75 -35.78 39.48
C ASN A 268 -12.04 -35.87 37.97
N GLY A 269 -13.27 -36.25 37.60
CA GLY A 269 -13.73 -36.22 36.20
C GLY A 269 -14.14 -34.85 35.62
N GLU A 270 -14.13 -33.73 36.37
CA GLU A 270 -14.60 -32.43 35.83
C GLU A 270 -13.52 -31.71 35.01
N VAL A 271 -13.46 -32.01 33.71
CA VAL A 271 -12.51 -31.40 32.77
C VAL A 271 -12.80 -29.91 32.51
N THR A 272 -11.76 -29.09 32.62
CA THR A 272 -11.72 -27.68 32.23
C THR A 272 -10.63 -27.41 31.18
N TYR A 273 -10.81 -26.37 30.36
CA TYR A 273 -9.96 -26.09 29.20
C TYR A 273 -9.30 -24.70 29.27
N GLU A 274 -8.00 -24.59 28.97
CA GLU A 274 -7.31 -23.30 28.87
C GLU A 274 -6.22 -23.26 27.77
N PHE A 275 -5.85 -22.05 27.32
CA PHE A 275 -4.77 -21.86 26.34
C PHE A 275 -3.38 -21.84 27.03
N SER A 276 -2.68 -22.96 27.05
CA SER A 276 -1.31 -23.06 27.58
C SER A 276 -0.26 -22.38 26.71
N ARG A 277 -0.48 -22.32 25.38
CA ARG A 277 0.35 -21.52 24.48
C ARG A 277 -0.47 -20.86 23.38
N ILE A 278 -0.58 -19.53 23.49
CA ILE A 278 -1.25 -18.66 22.53
C ILE A 278 -0.37 -17.42 22.25
N SER A 279 -0.38 -16.90 21.03
CA SER A 279 0.37 -15.67 20.68
C SER A 279 -0.46 -14.42 20.97
N ASP A 280 0.19 -13.26 21.17
CA ASP A 280 -0.50 -11.98 21.42
C ASP A 280 -1.40 -11.52 20.25
N LYS A 281 -1.19 -12.08 19.05
CA LYS A 281 -2.10 -11.94 17.91
C LYS A 281 -3.32 -12.85 18.08
N ALA A 282 -3.10 -14.16 18.27
CA ALA A 282 -4.16 -15.15 18.44
C ALA A 282 -5.09 -14.81 19.62
N LYS A 283 -4.53 -14.37 20.75
CA LYS A 283 -5.24 -14.00 21.99
C LYS A 283 -6.21 -12.81 21.85
N LYS A 284 -6.13 -12.06 20.74
CA LYS A 284 -7.07 -10.97 20.42
C LYS A 284 -8.23 -11.44 19.53
N VAL A 285 -8.00 -12.49 18.74
CA VAL A 285 -8.93 -12.93 17.68
C VAL A 285 -9.64 -14.24 17.99
N PHE A 286 -9.16 -15.03 18.96
CA PHE A 286 -9.82 -16.24 19.45
C PHE A 286 -10.02 -16.24 20.97
N THR A 287 -11.19 -16.72 21.41
CA THR A 287 -11.49 -17.09 22.80
C THR A 287 -11.86 -18.57 22.90
N LEU A 288 -11.64 -19.16 24.07
CA LEU A 288 -11.96 -20.54 24.42
C LEU A 288 -12.89 -20.53 25.64
N ASN A 289 -13.98 -21.30 25.57
CA ASN A 289 -14.86 -21.53 26.72
C ASN A 289 -14.30 -22.65 27.60
N SER A 290 -13.89 -22.32 28.83
CA SER A 290 -13.22 -23.25 29.74
C SER A 290 -14.07 -24.40 30.26
N LYS A 291 -15.40 -24.38 30.06
CA LYS A 291 -16.30 -25.50 30.43
C LYS A 291 -16.85 -26.30 29.25
N THR A 292 -16.81 -25.78 28.03
CA THR A 292 -17.38 -26.46 26.86
C THR A 292 -16.37 -26.82 25.77
N GLY A 293 -15.10 -26.39 25.90
CA GLY A 293 -14.08 -26.59 24.88
C GLY A 293 -14.31 -25.80 23.58
N GLU A 294 -15.33 -24.94 23.55
CA GLU A 294 -15.77 -24.20 22.35
C GLU A 294 -14.83 -23.03 22.06
N ILE A 295 -14.20 -23.01 20.87
CA ILE A 295 -13.38 -21.89 20.39
C ILE A 295 -14.20 -20.98 19.48
N LYS A 296 -14.15 -19.67 19.74
CA LYS A 296 -14.90 -18.63 19.03
C LYS A 296 -14.01 -17.51 18.51
N VAL A 297 -14.43 -16.89 17.41
CA VAL A 297 -13.85 -15.64 16.89
C VAL A 297 -14.22 -14.47 17.82
N SER A 298 -13.22 -13.77 18.35
CA SER A 298 -13.38 -12.65 19.29
C SER A 298 -12.91 -11.30 18.75
N GLY A 299 -12.24 -11.29 17.60
CA GLY A 299 -11.69 -10.10 16.94
C GLY A 299 -11.58 -10.31 15.44
N PRO A 300 -11.25 -9.26 14.66
CA PRO A 300 -11.14 -9.34 13.21
C PRO A 300 -10.01 -10.26 12.78
N LEU A 301 -10.22 -11.00 11.70
CA LEU A 301 -9.22 -11.83 11.03
C LEU A 301 -8.78 -11.11 9.74
N ASP A 302 -7.58 -11.46 9.27
CA ASP A 302 -6.82 -10.74 8.24
C ASP A 302 -5.78 -11.72 7.68
N PHE A 303 -6.00 -12.21 6.46
CA PHE A 303 -5.20 -13.24 5.80
C PHE A 303 -3.83 -12.70 5.39
N GLU A 304 -3.76 -11.48 4.86
CA GLU A 304 -2.55 -10.74 4.48
C GLU A 304 -1.58 -10.57 5.64
N SER A 305 -2.11 -10.47 6.87
CA SER A 305 -1.34 -10.32 8.11
C SER A 305 -1.01 -11.67 8.75
N ASN A 306 -1.94 -12.64 8.80
CA ASN A 306 -1.77 -13.92 9.50
C ASN A 306 -2.61 -15.06 8.88
N PRO A 307 -2.15 -15.72 7.80
CA PRO A 307 -2.92 -16.76 7.12
C PRO A 307 -3.03 -18.08 7.91
N ASN A 308 -2.30 -18.23 9.01
CA ASN A 308 -2.33 -19.42 9.87
C ASN A 308 -2.12 -19.05 11.35
N TYR A 309 -2.87 -19.71 12.24
CA TYR A 309 -2.73 -19.60 13.69
C TYR A 309 -2.47 -20.97 14.30
N GLU A 310 -1.42 -21.07 15.11
CA GLU A 310 -1.10 -22.24 15.93
C GLU A 310 -1.28 -21.91 17.41
N MET A 311 -1.97 -22.78 18.14
CA MET A 311 -2.24 -22.68 19.57
C MET A 311 -2.09 -24.05 20.24
N ARG A 312 -1.79 -24.07 21.53
CA ARG A 312 -1.97 -25.24 22.40
C ARG A 312 -3.08 -24.98 23.41
N ILE A 313 -3.85 -26.02 23.67
CA ILE A 313 -4.93 -26.04 24.65
C ILE A 313 -4.62 -27.18 25.61
N ASP A 314 -4.61 -26.87 26.92
CA ASP A 314 -4.58 -27.88 27.96
C ASP A 314 -6.00 -28.24 28.37
N ALA A 315 -6.23 -29.51 28.68
CA ALA A 315 -7.38 -29.99 29.45
C ALA A 315 -6.88 -30.35 30.86
N LYS A 316 -7.63 -29.96 31.91
CA LYS A 316 -7.27 -30.13 33.32
C LYS A 316 -8.45 -30.59 34.14
N ASP A 317 -8.22 -31.58 35.01
CA ASP A 317 -9.20 -32.04 36.00
C ASP A 317 -9.38 -31.04 37.17
N GLY A 318 -10.11 -31.44 38.21
CA GLY A 318 -10.33 -30.63 39.41
C GLY A 318 -9.14 -30.49 40.37
N PHE A 319 -8.05 -31.27 40.22
CA PHE A 319 -6.93 -31.35 41.17
C PHE A 319 -5.52 -31.08 40.58
N GLY A 320 -5.38 -31.05 39.25
CA GLY A 320 -4.21 -30.61 38.51
C GLY A 320 -3.57 -31.60 37.52
N LEU A 321 -4.10 -32.81 37.26
CA LEU A 321 -3.59 -33.61 36.15
C LEU A 321 -4.12 -33.06 34.81
N SER A 322 -3.32 -33.21 33.77
CA SER A 322 -3.53 -32.48 32.52
C SER A 322 -2.85 -33.10 31.31
N SER A 323 -3.41 -32.84 30.13
CA SER A 323 -2.78 -33.12 28.83
C SER A 323 -2.88 -31.89 27.91
N ASP A 324 -2.06 -31.83 26.86
CA ASP A 324 -2.08 -30.78 25.84
C ASP A 324 -2.45 -31.30 24.45
N CYS A 325 -3.22 -30.52 23.69
CA CYS A 325 -3.45 -30.73 22.26
C CYS A 325 -3.06 -29.51 21.43
N LYS A 326 -2.75 -29.74 20.16
CA LYS A 326 -2.38 -28.69 19.20
C LYS A 326 -3.57 -28.31 18.31
N LEU A 327 -3.93 -27.03 18.30
CA LEU A 327 -4.93 -26.45 17.40
C LEU A 327 -4.21 -25.68 16.27
N MET A 328 -4.56 -25.99 15.02
CA MET A 328 -4.14 -25.23 13.84
C MET A 328 -5.36 -24.70 13.08
N ILE A 329 -5.49 -23.38 12.98
CA ILE A 329 -6.51 -22.71 12.18
C ILE A 329 -5.82 -22.13 10.95
N LYS A 330 -6.22 -22.57 9.75
CA LYS A 330 -5.86 -21.91 8.49
C LYS A 330 -6.94 -20.88 8.16
N ILE A 331 -6.53 -19.65 7.87
CA ILE A 331 -7.44 -18.64 7.33
C ILE A 331 -7.60 -18.87 5.82
N THR A 332 -8.79 -18.66 5.28
CA THR A 332 -9.04 -18.68 3.84
C THR A 332 -9.36 -17.29 3.33
N ASP A 333 -8.46 -16.83 2.44
CA ASP A 333 -8.55 -15.67 1.56
C ASP A 333 -9.96 -15.42 0.99
N ILE A 334 -10.43 -14.18 1.11
CA ILE A 334 -11.65 -13.65 0.49
C ILE A 334 -11.28 -12.37 -0.27
N ASN A 335 -11.79 -12.17 -1.49
CA ASN A 335 -11.48 -11.00 -2.33
C ASN A 335 -11.95 -9.70 -1.66
N ASP A 336 -11.02 -8.97 -1.06
CA ASP A 336 -11.22 -7.93 -0.03
C ASP A 336 -10.39 -6.67 -0.35
N ASN A 337 -9.16 -6.84 -0.87
CA ASN A 337 -8.37 -5.73 -1.37
C ASN A 337 -8.65 -5.50 -2.87
N ALA A 338 -8.78 -4.23 -3.26
CA ALA A 338 -8.88 -3.86 -4.67
C ALA A 338 -7.48 -3.59 -5.26
N PRO A 339 -7.23 -3.91 -6.54
CA PRO A 339 -5.90 -3.81 -7.14
C PRO A 339 -5.39 -2.37 -7.20
N VAL A 340 -4.15 -2.12 -6.77
CA VAL A 340 -3.59 -0.76 -6.62
C VAL A 340 -2.62 -0.42 -7.75
N ILE A 341 -2.90 0.68 -8.47
CA ILE A 341 -2.12 1.15 -9.63
C ILE A 341 -1.01 2.13 -9.22
N TYR A 342 0.24 1.66 -9.21
CA TYR A 342 1.43 2.47 -8.98
C TYR A 342 2.10 2.87 -10.30
N VAL A 343 2.28 4.18 -10.50
CA VAL A 343 3.22 4.70 -11.52
C VAL A 343 4.61 4.61 -10.92
N LYS A 344 5.57 4.02 -11.64
CA LYS A 344 6.97 3.85 -11.20
C LYS A 344 7.92 4.76 -11.98
N SER A 345 7.63 5.00 -13.25
CA SER A 345 8.21 6.08 -14.05
C SER A 345 7.15 6.63 -15.01
N LEU A 346 7.31 7.89 -15.40
CA LEU A 346 6.51 8.55 -16.42
C LEU A 346 7.42 9.60 -17.08
N THR A 347 7.45 9.61 -18.41
CA THR A 347 8.09 10.65 -19.21
C THR A 347 7.01 11.70 -19.49
N ASP A 348 7.18 12.89 -18.96
CA ASP A 348 6.25 14.02 -19.11
C ASP A 348 7.08 15.32 -19.07
N PRO A 349 7.04 16.17 -20.11
CA PRO A 349 6.33 15.98 -21.38
C PRO A 349 6.94 14.87 -22.27
N VAL A 350 6.15 14.37 -23.22
CA VAL A 350 6.57 13.39 -24.25
C VAL A 350 6.78 14.10 -25.60
N PRO A 351 7.99 14.10 -26.19
CA PRO A 351 8.23 14.69 -27.52
C PRO A 351 7.30 14.12 -28.60
N GLU A 352 6.85 14.94 -29.54
CA GLU A 352 5.92 14.47 -30.58
C GLU A 352 6.57 13.65 -31.70
N ASP A 353 7.85 13.90 -31.98
CA ASP A 353 8.69 13.12 -32.89
C ASP A 353 8.93 11.66 -32.42
N VAL A 354 8.40 11.30 -31.25
CA VAL A 354 8.53 9.97 -30.65
C VAL A 354 8.02 8.87 -31.58
N SER A 355 8.91 7.93 -31.90
CA SER A 355 8.57 6.79 -32.77
C SER A 355 7.47 5.91 -32.14
N PRO A 356 6.48 5.43 -32.91
CA PRO A 356 5.42 4.56 -32.41
C PRO A 356 5.97 3.28 -31.76
N GLY A 357 5.52 2.98 -30.54
CA GLY A 357 5.97 1.84 -29.73
C GLY A 357 7.06 2.17 -28.70
N SER A 358 7.48 3.44 -28.59
CA SER A 358 8.39 3.90 -27.54
C SER A 358 7.73 3.88 -26.16
N GLU A 359 8.49 3.55 -25.12
CA GLU A 359 8.02 3.54 -23.73
C GLU A 359 8.00 4.96 -23.13
N VAL A 360 6.82 5.38 -22.67
CA VAL A 360 6.58 6.69 -22.03
C VAL A 360 6.32 6.57 -20.52
N GLY A 361 6.27 5.36 -19.97
CA GLY A 361 6.13 5.15 -18.53
C GLY A 361 6.01 3.70 -18.12
N ILE A 362 6.37 3.41 -16.88
CA ILE A 362 6.26 2.08 -16.26
C ILE A 362 5.22 2.11 -15.16
N ILE A 363 4.20 1.26 -15.30
CA ILE A 363 3.13 1.06 -14.33
C ILE A 363 3.34 -0.30 -13.66
N ASN A 364 2.98 -0.42 -12.38
CA ASN A 364 2.98 -1.66 -11.62
C ASN A 364 1.65 -1.76 -10.87
N VAL A 365 0.90 -2.83 -11.11
CA VAL A 365 -0.40 -3.07 -10.45
C VAL A 365 -0.27 -4.20 -9.45
N GLN A 366 -0.52 -3.88 -8.19
CA GLN A 366 -0.31 -4.81 -7.08
C GLN A 366 -1.63 -5.06 -6.36
N ASP A 367 -1.94 -6.34 -6.19
CA ASP A 367 -2.99 -6.79 -5.29
C ASP A 367 -2.39 -7.44 -4.04
N ARG A 368 -3.13 -7.38 -2.93
CA ARG A 368 -2.68 -7.87 -1.62
C ARG A 368 -3.15 -9.29 -1.36
N ASP A 369 -4.37 -9.60 -1.79
CA ASP A 369 -5.00 -10.93 -1.76
C ASP A 369 -4.14 -11.95 -2.52
N SER A 370 -4.46 -13.25 -2.49
CA SER A 370 -3.64 -14.33 -3.07
C SER A 370 -4.38 -15.16 -4.14
N GLU A 371 -3.69 -16.17 -4.67
CA GLU A 371 -4.18 -17.09 -5.72
C GLU A 371 -4.92 -16.37 -6.88
N ASN A 372 -6.21 -16.62 -7.08
CA ASN A 372 -7.02 -15.97 -8.12
C ASN A 372 -7.39 -14.52 -7.81
N ASN A 373 -7.60 -14.19 -6.54
CA ASN A 373 -7.94 -12.84 -6.08
C ASN A 373 -6.78 -11.86 -6.40
N ARG A 374 -5.53 -12.35 -6.34
CA ARG A 374 -4.35 -11.58 -6.81
C ARG A 374 -4.29 -11.30 -8.32
N GLN A 375 -5.02 -12.02 -9.16
CA GLN A 375 -4.75 -12.04 -10.60
C GLN A 375 -5.38 -10.84 -11.32
N VAL A 376 -4.60 -9.77 -11.49
CA VAL A 376 -5.07 -8.51 -12.08
C VAL A 376 -5.06 -8.51 -13.61
N ARG A 377 -6.16 -8.04 -14.21
CA ARG A 377 -6.28 -7.62 -15.60
C ARG A 377 -6.26 -6.11 -15.67
N CYS A 378 -5.33 -5.56 -16.44
CA CYS A 378 -5.23 -4.11 -16.65
C CYS A 378 -5.67 -3.73 -18.06
N SER A 379 -6.41 -2.63 -18.16
CA SER A 379 -6.86 -2.04 -19.42
C SER A 379 -6.64 -0.54 -19.44
N ILE A 380 -6.57 0.01 -20.64
CA ILE A 380 -6.44 1.45 -20.90
C ILE A 380 -7.72 1.93 -21.61
N GLN A 381 -8.08 3.19 -21.37
CA GLN A 381 -9.17 3.86 -22.07
C GLN A 381 -9.04 3.72 -23.59
N GLN A 382 -10.15 3.45 -24.28
CA GLN A 382 -10.19 3.36 -25.74
C GLN A 382 -10.06 4.76 -26.37
N ASN A 383 -9.55 4.82 -27.61
CA ASN A 383 -9.35 6.04 -28.39
C ASN A 383 -8.26 7.01 -27.85
N VAL A 384 -7.19 6.48 -27.26
CA VAL A 384 -5.93 7.24 -27.01
C VAL A 384 -4.78 6.60 -27.79
N PRO A 385 -3.74 7.36 -28.23
CA PRO A 385 -2.61 6.84 -29.02
C PRO A 385 -1.57 6.09 -28.16
N PHE A 386 -2.03 5.36 -27.14
CA PHE A 386 -1.20 4.63 -26.17
C PHE A 386 -1.78 3.25 -25.89
N LYS A 387 -0.92 2.29 -25.53
CA LYS A 387 -1.31 0.94 -25.09
C LYS A 387 -0.48 0.51 -23.88
N LEU A 388 -1.06 -0.37 -23.07
CA LEU A 388 -0.32 -1.11 -22.03
C LEU A 388 0.22 -2.41 -22.63
N VAL A 389 1.52 -2.61 -22.53
CA VAL A 389 2.18 -3.88 -22.87
C VAL A 389 2.54 -4.58 -21.55
N PRO A 390 2.02 -5.79 -21.27
CA PRO A 390 2.37 -6.52 -20.06
C PRO A 390 3.85 -6.95 -20.10
N SER A 391 4.50 -6.80 -18.96
CA SER A 391 5.91 -7.14 -18.71
C SER A 391 5.99 -8.17 -17.56
N ILE A 392 7.11 -8.21 -16.84
CA ILE A 392 7.30 -9.14 -15.71
C ILE A 392 6.48 -8.73 -14.47
N LYS A 393 5.93 -9.71 -13.73
CA LYS A 393 5.39 -9.54 -12.37
C LYS A 393 4.40 -8.36 -12.19
N ASN A 394 3.39 -8.28 -13.04
CA ASN A 394 2.37 -7.21 -13.05
C ASN A 394 2.90 -5.78 -13.31
N TYR A 395 4.12 -5.66 -13.86
CA TYR A 395 4.55 -4.42 -14.49
C TYR A 395 3.98 -4.33 -15.91
N TYR A 396 3.65 -3.12 -16.34
CA TYR A 396 3.12 -2.78 -17.65
C TYR A 396 3.88 -1.57 -18.20
N SER A 397 4.38 -1.69 -19.41
CA SER A 397 4.97 -0.58 -20.16
C SER A 397 3.84 0.19 -20.85
N LEU A 398 3.70 1.48 -20.56
CA LEU A 398 2.87 2.40 -21.34
C LEU A 398 3.68 2.81 -22.57
N VAL A 399 3.20 2.46 -23.76
CA VAL A 399 3.90 2.75 -25.02
C VAL A 399 2.99 3.45 -26.02
N THR A 400 3.55 4.29 -26.89
CA THR A 400 2.81 4.93 -27.99
C THR A 400 2.31 3.91 -29.02
N THR A 401 1.24 4.24 -29.75
CA THR A 401 0.67 3.40 -30.83
C THR A 401 0.60 4.07 -32.19
N GLY A 402 0.52 5.40 -32.22
CA GLY A 402 0.71 6.23 -33.40
C GLY A 402 1.84 7.23 -33.17
N GLN A 403 2.02 8.14 -34.13
CA GLN A 403 2.74 9.39 -33.90
C GLN A 403 1.91 10.29 -32.97
N LEU A 404 2.57 11.20 -32.28
CA LEU A 404 1.92 12.31 -31.56
C LEU A 404 2.06 13.58 -32.42
N ASP A 405 1.25 14.59 -32.10
CA ASP A 405 1.07 15.82 -32.87
C ASP A 405 0.44 16.84 -31.90
N ARG A 406 1.19 17.86 -31.49
CA ARG A 406 0.83 18.81 -30.43
C ARG A 406 -0.15 19.88 -30.95
N GLU A 407 -0.08 20.19 -32.24
CA GLU A 407 -0.94 21.13 -32.96
C GLU A 407 -2.37 20.61 -33.00
N LEU A 408 -2.54 19.30 -33.15
CA LEU A 408 -3.81 18.61 -33.01
C LEU A 408 -4.19 18.35 -31.54
N VAL A 409 -3.28 17.82 -30.71
CA VAL A 409 -3.57 17.45 -29.30
C VAL A 409 -2.36 17.62 -28.38
N SER A 410 -2.29 18.75 -27.66
CA SER A 410 -1.23 19.05 -26.70
C SER A 410 -1.20 18.20 -25.42
N ASP A 411 -2.33 17.62 -25.01
CA ASP A 411 -2.48 16.99 -23.69
C ASP A 411 -3.40 15.76 -23.73
N TYR A 412 -2.98 14.68 -23.05
CA TYR A 412 -3.73 13.42 -22.95
C TYR A 412 -4.08 13.06 -21.49
N ASN A 413 -5.38 12.87 -21.25
CA ASN A 413 -5.93 12.37 -19.98
C ASN A 413 -6.17 10.85 -20.08
N ILE A 414 -5.13 10.06 -19.82
CA ILE A 414 -5.13 8.61 -20.00
C ILE A 414 -5.67 7.91 -18.75
N THR A 415 -6.88 7.37 -18.81
CA THR A 415 -7.38 6.53 -17.70
C THR A 415 -6.98 5.07 -17.88
N ILE A 416 -6.29 4.53 -16.88
CA ILE A 416 -5.98 3.11 -16.73
C ILE A 416 -6.95 2.52 -15.72
N SER A 417 -7.45 1.31 -15.96
CA SER A 417 -8.21 0.51 -15.00
C SER A 417 -7.52 -0.82 -14.73
N ALA A 418 -7.68 -1.32 -13.51
CA ALA A 418 -7.28 -2.66 -13.10
C ALA A 418 -8.47 -3.34 -12.42
N THR A 419 -8.68 -4.61 -12.74
CA THR A 419 -9.73 -5.47 -12.17
C THR A 419 -9.09 -6.81 -11.82
N ASP A 420 -9.41 -7.40 -10.68
CA ASP A 420 -8.96 -8.74 -10.32
C ASP A 420 -9.72 -9.86 -11.08
N GLU A 421 -9.43 -11.13 -10.76
CA GLU A 421 -10.20 -12.31 -11.18
C GLU A 421 -10.97 -12.95 -10.00
N GLY A 422 -11.30 -12.15 -8.99
CA GLY A 422 -12.12 -12.50 -7.84
C GLY A 422 -13.61 -12.61 -8.14
N SER A 423 -14.39 -12.93 -7.10
CA SER A 423 -15.85 -13.12 -7.21
C SER A 423 -16.58 -12.73 -5.92
N PRO A 424 -17.17 -11.52 -5.82
CA PRO A 424 -17.25 -10.50 -6.88
C PRO A 424 -15.88 -9.85 -7.15
N PRO A 425 -15.59 -9.47 -8.40
CA PRO A 425 -14.32 -8.83 -8.72
C PRO A 425 -14.32 -7.37 -8.27
N LEU A 426 -13.20 -6.91 -7.71
CA LEU A 426 -12.94 -5.52 -7.37
C LEU A 426 -12.12 -4.85 -8.47
N SER A 427 -12.19 -3.52 -8.54
CA SER A 427 -11.47 -2.76 -9.55
C SER A 427 -11.08 -1.37 -9.05
N SER A 428 -10.00 -0.84 -9.61
CA SER A 428 -9.58 0.54 -9.44
C SER A 428 -9.30 1.20 -10.78
N SER A 429 -9.22 2.53 -10.77
CA SER A 429 -8.81 3.31 -11.93
C SER A 429 -7.90 4.47 -11.52
N LYS A 430 -7.05 4.88 -12.47
CA LYS A 430 -6.10 5.96 -12.28
C LYS A 430 -5.90 6.70 -13.60
N THR A 431 -6.22 7.99 -13.59
CA THR A 431 -5.95 8.88 -14.71
C THR A 431 -4.52 9.42 -14.60
N LEU A 432 -3.80 9.37 -15.71
CA LEU A 432 -2.52 10.04 -15.92
C LEU A 432 -2.78 11.26 -16.79
N HIS A 433 -2.12 12.36 -16.47
CA HIS A 433 -1.97 13.49 -17.37
C HIS A 433 -0.61 13.35 -18.05
N LEU A 434 -0.58 13.48 -19.38
CA LEU A 434 0.64 13.56 -20.18
C LEU A 434 0.53 14.78 -21.09
N SER A 435 1.54 15.64 -21.03
CA SER A 435 1.72 16.76 -21.95
C SER A 435 2.62 16.34 -23.12
N VAL A 436 2.36 16.88 -24.30
CA VAL A 436 3.20 16.68 -25.49
C VAL A 436 4.25 17.78 -25.56
N ALA A 437 5.52 17.41 -25.77
CA ALA A 437 6.62 18.33 -25.92
C ALA A 437 6.78 18.73 -27.39
N ASP A 438 6.75 20.04 -27.58
CA ASP A 438 6.91 20.76 -28.84
C ASP A 438 8.27 20.50 -29.51
N ILE A 439 8.23 20.14 -30.79
CA ILE A 439 9.38 19.98 -31.70
C ILE A 439 9.19 20.93 -32.88
N ASN A 440 10.28 21.59 -33.31
CA ASN A 440 10.24 22.62 -34.36
C ASN A 440 10.12 21.98 -35.76
N ASP A 441 8.93 21.50 -36.13
CA ASP A 441 8.68 20.76 -37.37
C ASP A 441 7.85 21.54 -38.41
N ASN A 442 7.16 22.61 -38.01
CA ASN A 442 6.48 23.52 -38.94
C ASN A 442 7.33 24.77 -39.24
N PRO A 443 7.41 25.21 -40.51
CA PRO A 443 8.00 26.50 -40.85
C PRO A 443 6.97 27.64 -40.71
N PRO A 444 7.40 28.90 -40.46
CA PRO A 444 6.51 30.05 -40.52
C PRO A 444 5.84 30.19 -41.90
N VAL A 445 4.53 30.38 -41.96
CA VAL A 445 3.75 30.50 -43.21
C VAL A 445 3.15 31.90 -43.33
N PHE A 446 3.45 32.59 -44.44
CA PHE A 446 2.86 33.90 -44.76
C PHE A 446 1.36 33.81 -45.07
N GLU A 447 0.60 34.83 -44.69
CA GLU A 447 -0.86 34.92 -44.95
C GLU A 447 -1.21 35.04 -46.44
N GLU A 448 -0.30 35.57 -47.27
CA GLU A 448 -0.49 35.82 -48.71
C GLU A 448 0.71 35.29 -49.52
N GLU A 449 0.48 34.71 -50.70
CA GLU A 449 1.55 34.20 -51.58
C GLU A 449 2.46 35.32 -52.12
N SER A 450 1.95 36.55 -52.23
CA SER A 450 2.73 37.74 -52.56
C SER A 450 2.01 39.02 -52.16
N TYR A 451 2.77 40.02 -51.72
CA TYR A 451 2.24 41.33 -51.34
C TYR A 451 2.53 42.38 -52.42
N SER A 452 1.66 43.38 -52.53
CA SER A 452 1.87 44.56 -53.39
C SER A 452 1.75 45.85 -52.57
N ALA A 453 2.78 46.69 -52.62
CA ALA A 453 2.82 47.99 -51.97
C ALA A 453 2.83 49.11 -53.00
N TYR A 454 2.11 50.20 -52.72
CA TYR A 454 2.03 51.38 -53.57
C TYR A 454 2.48 52.60 -52.77
N VAL A 455 3.42 53.37 -53.33
CA VAL A 455 3.98 54.55 -52.68
C VAL A 455 4.09 55.67 -53.70
N SER A 456 3.76 56.91 -53.35
CA SER A 456 4.11 58.05 -54.21
C SER A 456 5.62 58.20 -54.27
N GLU A 457 6.15 58.71 -55.36
CA GLU A 457 7.51 59.22 -55.33
C GLU A 457 7.66 60.45 -54.42
N ASN A 458 8.88 60.96 -54.27
CA ASN A 458 9.23 62.03 -53.33
C ASN A 458 8.78 61.75 -51.87
N ASN A 459 8.57 60.47 -51.54
CA ASN A 459 8.16 60.02 -50.21
C ASN A 459 9.23 60.35 -49.17
N ARG A 460 8.79 60.56 -47.93
CA ARG A 460 9.71 60.77 -46.80
C ARG A 460 10.40 59.46 -46.46
N ALA A 461 11.72 59.49 -46.27
CA ALA A 461 12.44 58.39 -45.65
C ALA A 461 11.80 58.05 -44.28
N GLY A 462 11.57 56.76 -44.03
CA GLY A 462 10.77 56.25 -42.92
C GLY A 462 9.27 56.07 -43.21
N SER A 463 8.79 56.33 -44.43
CA SER A 463 7.38 56.08 -44.80
C SER A 463 7.06 54.58 -44.83
N ILE A 464 5.95 54.18 -44.22
CA ILE A 464 5.40 52.81 -44.30
C ILE A 464 5.00 52.50 -45.75
N LEU A 465 5.30 51.28 -46.21
CA LEU A 465 4.93 50.76 -47.53
C LEU A 465 3.80 49.72 -47.44
N CYS A 466 4.00 48.71 -46.59
CA CYS A 466 3.02 47.67 -46.27
C CYS A 466 3.47 46.95 -44.98
N SER A 467 2.64 46.03 -44.48
CA SER A 467 3.06 45.03 -43.49
C SER A 467 2.91 43.65 -44.11
N VAL A 468 3.86 42.76 -43.86
CA VAL A 468 3.68 41.32 -44.08
C VAL A 468 3.36 40.64 -42.76
N SER A 469 2.71 39.48 -42.82
CA SER A 469 2.36 38.68 -41.65
C SER A 469 2.54 37.20 -41.99
N ALA A 470 3.13 36.46 -41.06
CA ALA A 470 3.30 35.02 -41.11
C ALA A 470 2.97 34.43 -39.73
N GLY A 471 2.22 33.33 -39.74
CA GLY A 471 1.90 32.54 -38.56
C GLY A 471 2.74 31.28 -38.52
N ASP A 472 3.02 30.81 -37.31
CA ASP A 472 3.73 29.57 -37.04
C ASP A 472 2.96 28.84 -35.93
N PRO A 473 2.62 27.55 -36.08
CA PRO A 473 1.77 26.83 -35.15
C PRO A 473 2.53 26.29 -33.92
N ASP A 474 3.86 26.26 -33.97
CA ASP A 474 4.72 25.64 -32.95
C ASP A 474 4.76 26.49 -31.65
N TRP A 475 5.30 25.95 -30.56
CA TRP A 475 5.14 26.55 -29.23
C TRP A 475 6.28 27.50 -28.85
N ARG A 476 5.90 28.72 -28.47
CA ARG A 476 6.81 29.73 -27.92
C ARG A 476 7.98 30.05 -28.84
N GLN A 477 9.17 29.51 -28.61
CA GLN A 477 10.39 29.88 -29.34
C GLN A 477 10.39 29.34 -30.76
N ASN A 478 9.79 28.17 -30.95
CA ASN A 478 9.58 27.59 -32.27
C ASN A 478 8.55 28.46 -33.02
N GLY A 479 7.35 28.66 -32.46
CA GLY A 479 6.37 29.62 -32.99
C GLY A 479 6.71 31.12 -32.95
N THR A 480 7.95 31.54 -32.61
CA THR A 480 8.35 32.97 -32.61
C THR A 480 8.89 33.38 -33.97
N VAL A 481 8.01 33.93 -34.80
CA VAL A 481 8.36 34.45 -36.13
C VAL A 481 9.15 35.76 -36.05
N ILE A 482 10.30 35.79 -36.72
CA ILE A 482 11.17 36.95 -36.91
C ILE A 482 11.29 37.25 -38.42
N TYR A 483 11.07 38.51 -38.80
CA TYR A 483 11.10 38.96 -40.19
C TYR A 483 12.47 39.53 -40.59
N SER A 484 12.91 39.28 -41.82
CA SER A 484 14.17 39.82 -42.35
C SER A 484 14.12 40.00 -43.87
N LEU A 485 14.93 40.93 -44.40
CA LEU A 485 15.08 41.10 -45.85
C LEU A 485 16.20 40.19 -46.36
N LEU A 486 15.92 39.39 -47.40
CA LEU A 486 16.94 38.59 -48.05
C LEU A 486 17.91 39.49 -48.84
N ALA A 487 19.19 39.08 -48.87
CA ALA A 487 20.24 39.80 -49.58
C ALA A 487 20.00 39.73 -51.11
N ALA A 488 19.60 40.86 -51.69
CA ALA A 488 19.37 41.04 -53.12
C ALA A 488 19.72 42.48 -53.53
N GLU A 489 19.85 42.71 -54.83
CA GLU A 489 20.15 44.02 -55.42
C GLU A 489 19.01 44.51 -56.33
N VAL A 490 18.78 45.81 -56.32
CA VAL A 490 17.87 46.55 -57.21
C VAL A 490 18.69 47.67 -57.84
N ASN A 491 18.69 47.76 -59.17
CA ASN A 491 19.50 48.72 -59.96
C ASN A 491 20.98 48.85 -59.52
N GLY A 492 21.60 47.75 -59.06
CA GLY A 492 23.01 47.71 -58.62
C GLY A 492 23.27 48.27 -57.21
N ALA A 493 22.23 48.47 -56.40
CA ALA A 493 22.33 48.79 -54.98
C ALA A 493 21.55 47.77 -54.12
N PRO A 494 21.99 47.46 -52.89
CA PRO A 494 21.35 46.43 -52.07
C PRO A 494 19.95 46.85 -51.62
N VAL A 495 19.02 45.89 -51.55
CA VAL A 495 17.61 46.09 -51.15
C VAL A 495 17.47 46.80 -49.80
N SER A 496 18.36 46.50 -48.84
CA SER A 496 18.41 47.14 -47.51
C SER A 496 18.70 48.66 -47.55
N SER A 497 19.14 49.18 -48.71
CA SER A 497 19.33 50.61 -48.92
C SER A 497 18.10 51.32 -49.52
N TYR A 498 17.08 50.56 -49.95
CA TYR A 498 15.80 51.06 -50.43
C TYR A 498 14.68 50.87 -49.41
N VAL A 499 14.64 49.71 -48.72
CA VAL A 499 13.61 49.36 -47.74
C VAL A 499 14.20 48.67 -46.51
N SER A 500 13.48 48.75 -45.39
CA SER A 500 13.79 48.04 -44.15
C SER A 500 12.51 47.37 -43.61
N VAL A 501 12.64 46.17 -43.03
CA VAL A 501 11.54 45.48 -42.33
C VAL A 501 11.79 45.52 -40.83
N ASN A 502 10.72 45.69 -40.05
CA ASN A 502 10.76 45.49 -38.60
C ASN A 502 10.73 43.98 -38.29
N GLY A 503 11.76 43.49 -37.59
CA GLY A 503 11.92 42.07 -37.27
C GLY A 503 10.81 41.49 -36.39
N ASP A 504 10.18 42.30 -35.53
CA ASP A 504 9.15 41.84 -34.59
C ASP A 504 7.72 41.98 -35.16
N THR A 505 7.51 42.82 -36.17
CA THR A 505 6.15 43.24 -36.60
C THR A 505 5.87 43.13 -38.11
N GLY A 506 6.83 42.66 -38.91
CA GLY A 506 6.67 42.50 -40.37
C GLY A 506 6.45 43.81 -41.15
N LEU A 507 6.57 44.97 -40.49
CA LEU A 507 6.23 46.27 -41.07
C LEU A 507 7.39 46.78 -41.94
N ILE A 508 7.12 47.10 -43.20
CA ILE A 508 8.12 47.50 -44.19
C ILE A 508 8.09 49.01 -44.41
N HIS A 509 9.23 49.67 -44.20
CA HIS A 509 9.43 51.10 -44.41
C HIS A 509 10.36 51.37 -45.60
N ALA A 510 10.18 52.50 -46.27
CA ALA A 510 11.14 53.04 -47.22
C ALA A 510 12.33 53.69 -46.49
N VAL A 511 13.55 53.34 -46.86
CA VAL A 511 14.80 53.90 -46.28
C VAL A 511 15.18 55.24 -46.93
N ARG A 512 14.67 55.51 -48.14
CA ARG A 512 14.91 56.73 -48.92
C ARG A 512 13.62 57.24 -49.58
N SER A 513 13.69 58.44 -50.15
CA SER A 513 12.75 58.87 -51.19
C SER A 513 12.98 58.08 -52.48
N PHE A 514 11.89 57.71 -53.14
CA PHE A 514 11.89 57.19 -54.50
C PHE A 514 11.64 58.31 -55.52
N ASP A 515 11.96 58.01 -56.77
CA ASP A 515 11.99 58.84 -57.97
C ASP A 515 11.52 57.91 -59.10
N TYR A 516 10.43 58.26 -59.78
CA TYR A 516 9.71 57.40 -60.71
C TYR A 516 10.47 57.26 -62.03
N GLU A 517 11.14 58.33 -62.47
CA GLU A 517 11.95 58.41 -63.69
C GLU A 517 13.12 57.41 -63.64
N GLN A 518 13.75 57.28 -62.47
CA GLN A 518 14.82 56.33 -62.21
C GLN A 518 14.33 54.92 -61.85
N LEU A 519 13.21 54.79 -61.14
CA LEU A 519 12.72 53.50 -60.63
C LEU A 519 11.20 53.43 -60.48
N ARG A 520 10.51 52.85 -61.47
CA ARG A 520 9.03 52.72 -61.48
C ARG A 520 8.49 51.60 -60.59
N SER A 521 9.23 50.52 -60.43
CA SER A 521 8.88 49.40 -59.54
C SER A 521 10.07 48.50 -59.25
N PHE A 522 10.02 47.77 -58.13
CA PHE A 522 11.00 46.74 -57.77
C PHE A 522 10.37 45.63 -56.94
N LYS A 523 11.08 44.50 -56.81
CA LYS A 523 10.65 43.37 -55.98
C LYS A 523 11.67 43.12 -54.88
N VAL A 524 11.19 42.81 -53.68
CA VAL A 524 12.00 42.42 -52.53
C VAL A 524 11.48 41.09 -51.98
N HIS A 525 12.39 40.27 -51.45
CA HIS A 525 12.02 39.02 -50.80
C HIS A 525 12.18 39.19 -49.28
N VAL A 526 11.09 38.98 -48.55
CA VAL A 526 11.10 38.96 -47.08
C VAL A 526 11.11 37.51 -46.64
N MET A 527 11.98 37.17 -45.69
CA MET A 527 12.04 35.87 -45.04
C MET A 527 11.38 35.98 -43.66
N ALA A 528 10.41 35.11 -43.40
CA ALA A 528 9.94 34.80 -42.05
C ALA A 528 10.69 33.57 -41.56
N ARG A 529 11.19 33.61 -40.34
CA ARG A 529 12.02 32.57 -39.75
C ARG A 529 11.68 32.43 -38.26
N ASP A 530 11.65 31.21 -37.76
CA ASP A 530 11.44 30.93 -36.34
C ASP A 530 12.66 31.32 -35.47
N ASN A 531 12.54 31.07 -34.17
CA ASN A 531 13.67 31.02 -33.24
C ASN A 531 13.93 29.57 -32.75
N GLY A 532 13.73 28.61 -33.65
CA GLY A 532 13.89 27.18 -33.45
C GLY A 532 15.32 26.67 -33.49
N SER A 533 15.49 25.35 -33.38
CA SER A 533 16.80 24.68 -33.46
C SER A 533 16.67 23.20 -33.88
N PRO A 534 16.88 22.85 -35.17
CA PRO A 534 17.28 23.73 -36.27
C PRO A 534 16.18 24.72 -36.64
N PRO A 535 16.53 25.97 -37.04
CA PRO A 535 15.54 26.97 -37.39
C PRO A 535 15.06 26.83 -38.84
N LEU A 536 13.75 26.83 -39.01
CA LEU A 536 13.00 26.78 -40.27
C LEU A 536 12.60 28.20 -40.73
N SER A 537 12.27 28.33 -42.02
CA SER A 537 11.93 29.62 -42.62
C SER A 537 11.18 29.47 -43.94
N SER A 538 10.39 30.48 -44.28
CA SER A 538 9.77 30.67 -45.59
C SER A 538 10.10 32.06 -46.14
N ASN A 539 9.77 32.30 -47.42
CA ASN A 539 9.93 33.61 -48.04
C ASN A 539 8.71 34.03 -48.85
N VAL A 540 8.47 35.34 -48.91
CA VAL A 540 7.41 35.96 -49.69
C VAL A 540 7.97 37.07 -50.58
N THR A 541 7.38 37.26 -51.75
CA THR A 541 7.72 38.36 -52.66
C THR A 541 6.83 39.56 -52.36
N VAL A 542 7.44 40.72 -52.09
CA VAL A 542 6.75 42.00 -52.01
C VAL A 542 7.11 42.82 -53.25
N SER A 543 6.10 43.19 -54.04
CA SER A 543 6.25 44.06 -55.21
C SER A 543 5.95 45.51 -54.82
N VAL A 544 6.95 46.39 -54.91
CA VAL A 544 6.79 47.82 -54.63
C VAL A 544 6.60 48.56 -55.96
N PHE A 545 5.47 49.24 -56.08
CA PHE A 545 5.11 50.10 -57.21
C PHE A 545 5.20 51.56 -56.77
N ILE A 546 5.90 52.38 -57.55
CA ILE A 546 6.04 53.81 -57.30
C ILE A 546 5.06 54.55 -58.20
N SER A 547 4.35 55.52 -57.62
CA SER A 547 3.33 56.34 -58.29
C SER A 547 3.89 57.73 -58.58
N ASP A 548 3.91 58.02 -59.88
CA ASP A 548 4.17 59.28 -60.57
C ASP A 548 3.44 60.49 -59.94
N VAL A 549 4.17 61.58 -59.66
CA VAL A 549 3.70 62.85 -59.08
C VAL A 549 4.34 64.02 -59.85
N ASN A 550 3.50 64.90 -60.41
CA ASN A 550 3.91 65.98 -61.32
C ASN A 550 4.92 66.98 -60.71
N ASP A 551 6.21 66.67 -60.77
CA ASP A 551 7.30 67.47 -60.17
C ASP A 551 8.33 67.98 -61.19
N ASN A 552 8.44 67.34 -62.36
CA ASN A 552 9.15 67.91 -63.50
C ASN A 552 8.24 68.87 -64.27
N SER A 553 8.85 69.86 -64.92
CA SER A 553 8.13 70.85 -65.73
C SER A 553 8.48 70.71 -67.21
N PRO A 554 7.52 70.88 -68.15
CA PRO A 554 7.73 70.64 -69.58
C PRO A 554 8.99 71.29 -70.15
N GLN A 555 9.99 70.50 -70.54
CA GLN A 555 11.23 71.01 -71.13
C GLN A 555 11.05 71.29 -72.63
N ILE A 556 11.12 72.57 -73.01
CA ILE A 556 11.11 73.00 -74.41
C ILE A 556 12.48 72.70 -75.05
N LEU A 557 12.50 71.81 -76.03
CA LEU A 557 13.69 71.40 -76.78
C LEU A 557 13.92 72.26 -78.04
N TYR A 558 12.84 72.72 -78.67
CA TYR A 558 12.88 73.59 -79.83
C TYR A 558 11.69 74.58 -79.81
N PRO A 559 11.91 75.89 -80.05
CA PRO A 559 13.20 76.55 -80.25
C PRO A 559 14.07 76.50 -78.98
N ALA A 560 15.39 76.44 -79.16
CA ALA A 560 16.34 76.24 -78.07
C ALA A 560 16.35 77.44 -77.10
N PRO A 561 16.32 77.21 -75.77
CA PRO A 561 16.46 78.29 -74.77
C PRO A 561 17.77 79.08 -74.91
N GLU A 562 17.77 80.33 -74.44
CA GLU A 562 18.79 81.33 -74.82
C GLU A 562 20.24 80.96 -74.45
N GLY A 563 21.04 80.70 -75.49
CA GLY A 563 22.49 80.54 -75.44
C GLY A 563 23.18 81.31 -76.56
N ASN A 564 23.12 82.65 -76.52
CA ASN A 564 23.72 83.58 -77.50
C ASN A 564 23.26 83.43 -78.97
N SER A 565 22.10 82.82 -79.23
CA SER A 565 21.43 82.92 -80.54
C SER A 565 19.95 83.28 -80.38
N PHE A 566 19.57 84.47 -80.85
CA PHE A 566 18.17 84.89 -80.94
C PHE A 566 17.54 84.21 -82.15
N MET A 567 16.96 83.02 -81.96
CA MET A 567 16.26 82.30 -83.02
C MET A 567 15.14 83.17 -83.58
N THR A 568 15.33 83.67 -84.80
CA THR A 568 14.39 84.54 -85.49
C THR A 568 13.88 83.79 -86.72
N GLU A 569 12.70 83.20 -86.61
CA GLU A 569 12.11 82.42 -87.71
C GLU A 569 11.59 83.35 -88.81
N LEU A 570 11.90 83.01 -90.06
CA LEU A 570 11.53 83.82 -91.22
C LEU A 570 10.14 83.43 -91.74
N VAL A 571 9.25 84.40 -91.86
CA VAL A 571 7.91 84.22 -92.42
C VAL A 571 7.82 84.97 -93.76
N PRO A 572 7.63 84.29 -94.90
CA PRO A 572 7.41 84.96 -96.18
C PRO A 572 6.16 85.85 -96.12
N LYS A 573 6.20 87.03 -96.74
CA LYS A 573 5.01 87.93 -96.84
C LYS A 573 3.90 87.28 -97.66
N ALA A 574 4.25 86.36 -98.57
CA ALA A 574 3.32 85.55 -99.35
C ALA A 574 2.68 84.37 -98.57
N ALA A 575 2.83 84.29 -97.24
CA ALA A 575 2.22 83.22 -96.44
C ALA A 575 0.70 83.43 -96.27
N HIS A 576 -0.09 82.59 -96.93
CA HIS A 576 -1.54 82.51 -96.74
C HIS A 576 -1.92 81.97 -95.35
N GLY A 577 -3.14 82.23 -94.89
CA GLY A 577 -3.71 81.66 -93.67
C GLY A 577 -3.66 80.13 -93.66
N GLY A 578 -3.23 79.54 -92.53
CA GLY A 578 -3.01 78.11 -92.34
C GLY A 578 -1.60 77.61 -92.68
N SER A 579 -0.72 78.48 -93.20
CA SER A 579 0.70 78.17 -93.46
C SER A 579 1.42 77.83 -92.15
N LEU A 580 2.22 76.75 -92.16
CA LEU A 580 3.09 76.41 -91.03
C LEU A 580 4.24 77.41 -90.95
N VAL A 581 4.44 77.99 -89.78
CA VAL A 581 5.46 79.03 -89.52
C VAL A 581 6.64 78.42 -88.77
N SER A 582 6.35 77.76 -87.65
CA SER A 582 7.33 77.03 -86.83
C SER A 582 6.57 76.02 -85.96
N LYS A 583 7.26 75.34 -85.05
CA LYS A 583 6.69 74.32 -84.17
C LYS A 583 7.40 74.37 -82.83
N VAL A 584 6.66 74.47 -81.73
CA VAL A 584 7.25 74.26 -80.40
C VAL A 584 7.28 72.76 -80.14
N ILE A 585 8.45 72.25 -79.75
CA ILE A 585 8.65 70.86 -79.36
C ILE A 585 9.12 70.87 -77.91
N ALA A 586 8.34 70.23 -77.04
CA ALA A 586 8.69 69.99 -75.66
C ALA A 586 8.54 68.50 -75.33
N VAL A 587 9.21 68.09 -74.25
CA VAL A 587 9.08 66.78 -73.61
C VAL A 587 8.83 66.99 -72.12
N ASP A 588 8.23 66.01 -71.47
CA ASP A 588 8.27 65.90 -70.02
C ASP A 588 9.03 64.66 -69.59
N ALA A 589 9.46 64.64 -68.32
CA ALA A 589 10.15 63.50 -67.73
C ALA A 589 9.17 62.48 -67.15
N ASP A 590 8.08 62.98 -66.57
CA ASP A 590 7.00 62.26 -65.88
C ASP A 590 6.25 61.26 -66.81
N SER A 591 5.05 60.80 -66.42
CA SER A 591 4.25 59.90 -67.26
C SER A 591 2.74 60.15 -67.17
N GLY A 592 1.95 59.33 -67.89
CA GLY A 592 0.49 59.36 -67.83
C GLY A 592 -0.14 60.72 -68.21
N GLN A 593 -0.68 61.41 -67.21
CA GLN A 593 -1.25 62.77 -67.35
C GLN A 593 -0.23 63.87 -67.05
N ASN A 594 0.79 63.56 -66.26
CA ASN A 594 1.82 64.51 -65.86
C ASN A 594 2.73 64.82 -67.06
N ALA A 595 3.02 63.83 -67.91
CA ALA A 595 3.64 64.09 -69.22
C ALA A 595 2.69 64.50 -70.36
N TRP A 596 1.40 64.82 -70.09
CA TRP A 596 0.43 65.10 -71.18
C TRP A 596 0.44 66.57 -71.61
N LEU A 597 1.27 66.88 -72.60
CA LEU A 597 1.55 68.26 -73.00
C LEU A 597 0.43 68.96 -73.78
N SER A 598 0.24 70.24 -73.45
CA SER A 598 -0.67 71.20 -74.07
C SER A 598 0.04 72.53 -74.37
N TYR A 599 -0.26 73.12 -75.53
CA TYR A 599 0.48 74.24 -76.12
C TYR A 599 -0.42 75.47 -76.28
N HIS A 600 -0.01 76.62 -75.72
CA HIS A 600 -0.82 77.84 -75.67
C HIS A 600 0.00 79.11 -75.93
N ILE A 601 -0.47 80.00 -76.81
CA ILE A 601 0.08 81.36 -76.91
C ILE A 601 -0.44 82.19 -75.73
N VAL A 602 0.46 82.61 -74.83
CA VAL A 602 0.17 83.45 -73.66
C VAL A 602 0.15 84.93 -74.03
N LYS A 603 1.00 85.33 -74.99
CA LYS A 603 1.10 86.72 -75.47
C LYS A 603 1.51 86.72 -76.94
N SER A 604 0.95 87.63 -77.73
CA SER A 604 1.34 87.89 -79.12
C SER A 604 1.48 89.40 -79.35
N SER A 605 2.31 89.78 -80.32
CA SER A 605 2.33 91.12 -80.91
C SER A 605 1.04 91.45 -81.68
N ASP A 606 0.46 90.48 -82.39
CA ASP A 606 -0.91 90.51 -82.90
C ASP A 606 -1.63 89.18 -82.55
N PRO A 607 -2.65 89.20 -81.67
CA PRO A 607 -3.37 87.99 -81.27
C PRO A 607 -4.28 87.39 -82.37
N GLY A 608 -4.46 88.07 -83.52
CA GLY A 608 -5.23 87.59 -84.67
C GLY A 608 -4.38 87.15 -85.87
N LEU A 609 -3.05 87.11 -85.75
CA LEU A 609 -2.14 86.78 -86.85
C LEU A 609 -1.59 85.35 -86.79
N PHE A 610 -1.41 84.79 -85.59
CA PHE A 610 -0.86 83.44 -85.38
C PHE A 610 -1.69 82.62 -84.40
N SER A 611 -1.76 81.31 -84.67
CA SER A 611 -2.42 80.30 -83.84
C SER A 611 -1.46 79.14 -83.56
N ILE A 612 -1.68 78.40 -82.47
CA ILE A 612 -0.89 77.20 -82.13
C ILE A 612 -1.79 75.98 -81.97
N GLY A 613 -1.36 74.82 -82.47
CA GLY A 613 -2.07 73.56 -82.30
C GLY A 613 -1.90 72.99 -80.89
N VAL A 614 -3.01 72.90 -80.14
CA VAL A 614 -3.04 72.61 -78.69
C VAL A 614 -2.27 71.34 -78.27
N HIS A 615 -2.20 70.30 -79.11
CA HIS A 615 -1.42 69.08 -78.83
C HIS A 615 -0.29 68.81 -79.84
N SER A 616 -0.09 69.69 -80.83
CA SER A 616 0.96 69.53 -81.84
C SER A 616 2.09 70.54 -81.72
N GLY A 617 1.90 71.64 -80.99
CA GLY A 617 2.85 72.75 -80.90
C GLY A 617 3.06 73.52 -82.20
N GLU A 618 2.36 73.17 -83.29
CA GLU A 618 2.52 73.79 -84.61
C GLU A 618 1.94 75.20 -84.63
N ILE A 619 2.80 76.20 -84.88
CA ILE A 619 2.40 77.60 -85.05
C ILE A 619 2.05 77.82 -86.53
N ARG A 620 0.84 78.33 -86.78
CA ARG A 620 0.32 78.65 -88.11
C ARG A 620 -0.15 80.08 -88.20
N THR A 621 -0.03 80.69 -89.38
CA THR A 621 -0.74 81.93 -89.71
C THR A 621 -2.25 81.71 -89.55
N GLN A 622 -2.96 82.64 -88.91
CA GLN A 622 -4.42 82.57 -88.75
C GLN A 622 -5.16 83.26 -89.91
N ARG A 623 -4.50 84.22 -90.55
CA ARG A 623 -4.95 85.00 -91.71
C ARG A 623 -3.78 85.28 -92.64
N ASP A 624 -4.07 85.75 -93.84
CA ASP A 624 -3.06 86.27 -94.77
C ASP A 624 -2.35 87.50 -94.16
N ILE A 625 -1.07 87.63 -94.46
CA ILE A 625 -0.21 88.73 -94.00
C ILE A 625 -0.49 89.98 -94.84
N SER A 626 -0.66 91.13 -94.19
CA SER A 626 -0.92 92.42 -94.81
C SER A 626 0.30 93.35 -94.73
N GLU A 627 0.40 94.32 -95.65
CA GLU A 627 1.48 95.32 -95.65
C GLU A 627 1.48 96.23 -94.40
N SER A 628 0.36 96.27 -93.67
CA SER A 628 0.23 96.98 -92.38
C SER A 628 0.71 96.18 -91.16
N ASP A 629 1.01 94.89 -91.30
CA ASP A 629 1.44 94.06 -90.19
C ASP A 629 2.91 94.32 -89.82
N SER A 630 3.20 94.40 -88.52
CA SER A 630 4.57 94.62 -88.04
C SER A 630 5.50 93.52 -88.57
N MET A 631 6.58 93.93 -89.25
CA MET A 631 7.62 93.00 -89.74
C MET A 631 8.27 92.19 -88.60
N LYS A 632 8.25 92.69 -87.36
CA LYS A 632 8.70 91.96 -86.17
C LYS A 632 7.50 91.58 -85.32
N GLN A 633 7.35 90.29 -85.05
CA GLN A 633 6.29 89.72 -84.22
C GLN A 633 6.93 88.91 -83.08
N ASN A 634 6.42 89.04 -81.87
CA ASN A 634 6.88 88.28 -80.70
C ASN A 634 5.73 87.44 -80.15
N LEU A 635 5.93 86.13 -80.08
CA LEU A 635 5.01 85.17 -79.47
C LEU A 635 5.63 84.62 -78.18
N ILE A 636 4.94 84.75 -77.06
CA ILE A 636 5.27 83.99 -75.85
C ILE A 636 4.34 82.78 -75.81
N VAL A 637 4.92 81.59 -76.00
CA VAL A 637 4.21 80.31 -75.90
C VAL A 637 4.49 79.69 -74.54
N ALA A 638 3.43 79.21 -73.87
CA ALA A 638 3.54 78.27 -72.76
C ALA A 638 3.31 76.84 -73.28
N VAL A 639 4.11 75.91 -72.79
CA VAL A 639 3.77 74.49 -72.76
C VAL A 639 3.38 74.15 -71.32
N LYS A 640 2.28 73.43 -71.15
CA LYS A 640 1.82 72.92 -69.86
C LYS A 640 1.62 71.41 -69.93
N ASP A 641 1.82 70.73 -68.83
CA ASP A 641 1.32 69.38 -68.60
C ASP A 641 -0.23 69.34 -68.45
N ASN A 642 -0.76 68.20 -68.02
CA ASN A 642 -2.13 68.05 -67.50
C ASN A 642 -2.14 67.53 -66.05
N GLY A 643 -1.07 67.79 -65.29
CA GLY A 643 -0.91 67.34 -63.91
C GLY A 643 -1.65 68.19 -62.89
N GLN A 644 -1.52 67.82 -61.61
CA GLN A 644 -2.11 68.54 -60.48
C GLN A 644 -1.13 68.66 -59.31
N PRO A 645 -0.54 69.85 -59.05
CA PRO A 645 -0.69 71.11 -59.79
C PRO A 645 -0.07 71.01 -61.20
N SER A 646 -0.64 71.74 -62.16
CA SER A 646 -0.06 71.81 -63.51
C SER A 646 1.11 72.77 -63.56
N LEU A 647 2.26 72.29 -64.03
CA LEU A 647 3.49 73.03 -64.26
C LEU A 647 3.59 73.47 -65.73
N SER A 648 4.49 74.43 -66.00
CA SER A 648 4.61 75.01 -67.34
C SER A 648 5.93 75.73 -67.56
N ALA A 649 6.53 75.51 -68.73
CA ALA A 649 7.61 76.35 -69.25
C ALA A 649 7.08 77.35 -70.28
N THR A 650 7.82 78.45 -70.48
CA THR A 650 7.53 79.43 -71.52
C THR A 650 8.75 79.70 -72.40
N CYS A 651 8.52 79.89 -73.70
CA CYS A 651 9.52 80.36 -74.65
C CYS A 651 9.04 81.63 -75.34
N SER A 652 9.96 82.54 -75.66
CA SER A 652 9.70 83.69 -76.54
C SER A 652 10.19 83.35 -77.94
N MET A 653 9.35 83.56 -78.94
CA MET A 653 9.65 83.31 -80.34
C MET A 653 9.55 84.61 -81.12
N TYR A 654 10.66 85.01 -81.72
CA TYR A 654 10.74 86.17 -82.60
C TYR A 654 10.50 85.70 -84.04
N LEU A 655 9.47 86.23 -84.67
CA LEU A 655 9.15 85.96 -86.08
C LEU A 655 9.44 87.23 -86.89
N LEU A 656 10.19 87.09 -87.98
CA LEU A 656 10.51 88.18 -88.90
C LEU A 656 9.78 87.95 -90.23
N ILE A 657 8.85 88.85 -90.55
CA ILE A 657 8.08 88.80 -91.79
C ILE A 657 8.91 89.45 -92.92
N SER A 658 9.56 88.64 -93.76
CA SER A 658 10.33 89.07 -94.92
C SER A 658 10.51 87.95 -95.94
N ASP A 659 10.55 88.33 -97.23
CA ASP A 659 10.88 87.42 -98.34
C ASP A 659 12.39 87.41 -98.66
N ASN A 660 13.19 88.25 -98.00
CA ASN A 660 14.59 88.48 -98.33
C ASN A 660 15.46 88.67 -97.07
N LEU A 661 16.47 87.82 -96.90
CA LEU A 661 17.45 87.90 -95.82
C LEU A 661 18.37 89.14 -95.92
N ALA A 662 18.45 89.79 -97.08
CA ALA A 662 19.26 90.99 -97.28
C ALA A 662 18.57 92.30 -96.83
N GLU A 663 17.28 92.26 -96.47
CA GLU A 663 16.53 93.43 -95.97
C GLU A 663 16.53 93.57 -94.43
N VAL A 664 17.41 92.84 -93.73
CA VAL A 664 17.62 93.03 -92.29
C VAL A 664 18.37 94.34 -92.06
N PRO A 665 17.81 95.33 -91.33
CA PRO A 665 18.52 96.56 -90.98
C PRO A 665 19.78 96.23 -90.17
N GLU A 666 20.90 96.88 -90.49
CA GLU A 666 22.20 96.54 -89.90
C GLU A 666 22.17 96.57 -88.37
N LEU A 667 22.38 95.41 -87.72
CA LEU A 667 22.72 95.32 -86.30
C LEU A 667 24.19 95.72 -86.08
N LYS A 668 24.50 96.95 -86.47
CA LYS A 668 25.77 97.66 -86.26
C LYS A 668 25.50 99.07 -85.72
N ASP A 669 24.93 99.14 -84.51
CA ASP A 669 25.27 100.20 -83.56
C ASP A 669 24.71 99.92 -82.14
N ILE A 670 25.21 98.83 -81.55
CA ILE A 670 25.48 98.80 -80.10
C ILE A 670 26.94 98.35 -79.95
N SER A 671 27.85 99.28 -80.16
CA SER A 671 29.28 99.06 -80.03
C SER A 671 29.71 99.03 -78.56
N TYR A 672 30.54 98.03 -78.21
CA TYR A 672 31.53 98.07 -77.12
C TYR A 672 31.14 98.82 -75.83
N ASP A 673 30.48 98.14 -74.88
CA ASP A 673 30.68 98.47 -73.46
C ASP A 673 31.99 97.82 -72.98
N GLU A 674 33.06 98.63 -72.91
CA GLU A 674 34.43 98.15 -72.76
C GLU A 674 34.78 97.70 -71.32
N LYS A 675 34.28 96.54 -70.90
CA LYS A 675 34.54 95.96 -69.57
C LYS A 675 35.37 94.67 -69.55
N ASN A 676 35.77 94.13 -70.71
CA ASN A 676 36.57 92.89 -70.80
C ASN A 676 38.10 93.06 -70.69
N SER A 677 38.60 94.28 -70.45
CA SER A 677 40.01 94.56 -70.13
C SER A 677 40.40 94.24 -68.67
N LYS A 678 39.42 94.01 -67.78
CA LYS A 678 39.65 93.59 -66.38
C LYS A 678 39.40 92.10 -66.13
N LEU A 679 38.40 91.50 -66.78
CA LEU A 679 38.11 90.07 -66.59
C LEU A 679 39.24 89.17 -67.12
N THR A 680 39.87 89.54 -68.23
CA THR A 680 41.04 88.84 -68.79
C THR A 680 42.26 88.92 -67.88
N SER A 681 42.54 90.08 -67.28
CA SER A 681 43.65 90.23 -66.31
C SER A 681 43.38 89.49 -65.00
N TYR A 682 42.16 89.52 -64.46
CA TYR A 682 41.81 88.69 -63.29
C TYR A 682 41.84 87.19 -63.60
N LEU A 683 41.40 86.75 -64.79
CA LEU A 683 41.48 85.34 -65.20
C LEU A 683 42.95 84.89 -65.33
N ILE A 684 43.83 85.70 -65.92
CA ILE A 684 45.27 85.40 -66.01
C ILE A 684 45.91 85.36 -64.62
N ILE A 685 45.58 86.30 -63.71
CA ILE A 685 46.08 86.30 -62.32
C ILE A 685 45.56 85.07 -61.56
N ALA A 686 44.30 84.68 -61.74
CA ALA A 686 43.71 83.47 -61.15
C ALA A 686 44.39 82.21 -61.70
N LEU A 687 44.60 82.12 -63.02
CA LEU A 687 45.21 80.95 -63.65
C LEU A 687 46.69 80.82 -63.27
N VAL A 688 47.44 81.92 -63.17
CA VAL A 688 48.82 81.95 -62.68
C VAL A 688 48.90 81.61 -61.19
N SER A 689 47.98 82.11 -60.34
CA SER A 689 47.99 81.77 -58.90
C SER A 689 47.58 80.32 -58.64
N VAL A 690 46.58 79.79 -59.34
CA VAL A 690 46.22 78.36 -59.27
C VAL A 690 47.35 77.49 -59.81
N SER A 691 48.00 77.86 -60.92
CA SER A 691 49.14 77.12 -61.48
C SER A 691 50.34 77.13 -60.54
N THR A 692 50.62 78.23 -59.85
CA THR A 692 51.75 78.31 -58.88
C THR A 692 51.44 77.58 -57.57
N PHE A 693 50.19 77.58 -57.08
CA PHE A 693 49.78 76.69 -55.98
C PHE A 693 49.87 75.21 -56.37
N PHE A 694 49.43 74.83 -57.57
CA PHE A 694 49.52 73.45 -58.07
C PHE A 694 50.98 73.00 -58.25
N LEU A 695 51.84 73.84 -58.82
CA LEU A 695 53.27 73.55 -59.00
C LEU A 695 54.01 73.48 -57.65
N THR A 696 53.74 74.40 -56.72
CA THR A 696 54.36 74.34 -55.37
C THR A 696 53.88 73.12 -54.58
N PHE A 697 52.60 72.76 -54.68
CA PHE A 697 52.05 71.52 -54.10
C PHE A 697 52.71 70.27 -54.70
N ILE A 698 52.92 70.22 -56.03
CA ILE A 698 53.66 69.13 -56.69
C ILE A 698 55.13 69.10 -56.26
N ILE A 699 55.80 70.25 -56.14
CA ILE A 699 57.19 70.32 -55.67
C ILE A 699 57.31 69.85 -54.20
N ILE A 700 56.35 70.21 -53.34
CA ILE A 700 56.27 69.73 -51.96
C ILE A 700 56.03 68.22 -51.93
N ILE A 701 55.10 67.69 -52.72
CA ILE A 701 54.85 66.24 -52.83
C ILE A 701 56.10 65.51 -53.33
N LEU A 702 56.78 66.01 -54.36
CA LEU A 702 58.02 65.43 -54.87
C LEU A 702 59.15 65.49 -53.84
N GLY A 703 59.29 66.59 -53.10
CA GLY A 703 60.23 66.73 -51.99
C GLY A 703 59.97 65.72 -50.88
N VAL A 704 58.73 65.60 -50.39
CA VAL A 704 58.32 64.60 -49.40
C VAL A 704 58.59 63.17 -49.91
N ARG A 705 58.32 62.90 -51.19
CA ARG A 705 58.52 61.59 -51.84
C ARG A 705 60.00 61.25 -52.09
N PHE A 706 60.88 62.25 -52.19
CA PHE A 706 62.33 62.06 -52.21
C PHE A 706 62.92 61.90 -50.79
N CYS A 707 62.51 62.72 -49.84
CA CYS A 707 62.97 62.64 -48.44
C CYS A 707 62.58 61.31 -47.77
N ARG A 708 61.42 60.71 -48.13
CA ARG A 708 61.00 59.38 -47.67
C ARG A 708 61.68 58.20 -48.38
N ARG A 709 62.72 58.41 -49.21
CA ARG A 709 63.37 57.36 -50.02
C ARG A 709 64.72 56.85 -49.50
N ARG A 710 64.95 56.89 -48.18
CA ARG A 710 65.98 56.08 -47.49
C ARG A 710 65.31 55.04 -46.56
N LYS A 711 65.81 53.79 -46.63
CA LYS A 711 65.29 52.52 -46.07
C LYS A 711 65.51 52.40 -44.54
N PRO A 712 65.07 51.33 -43.81
CA PRO A 712 64.38 50.08 -44.23
C PRO A 712 63.11 49.70 -43.42
N ARG A 713 62.57 48.49 -43.70
CA ARG A 713 61.46 47.79 -43.02
C ARG A 713 61.89 47.19 -41.66
N MET A 714 60.90 46.89 -40.81
CA MET A 714 60.76 45.64 -40.02
C MET A 714 59.26 45.37 -39.79
N LEU A 715 58.91 44.16 -39.33
CA LEU A 715 57.53 43.63 -39.21
C LEU A 715 57.01 43.69 -37.77
N PHE A 716 55.68 43.72 -37.60
CA PHE A 716 54.96 42.79 -36.70
C PHE A 716 53.47 42.70 -37.08
N ASP A 717 52.77 41.71 -36.53
CA ASP A 717 51.39 41.28 -36.82
C ASP A 717 50.42 41.69 -35.69
N GLY A 718 49.10 41.70 -35.94
CA GLY A 718 48.11 42.01 -34.89
C GLY A 718 46.77 42.60 -35.38
N ALA A 719 45.72 41.77 -35.34
CA ALA A 719 44.32 41.99 -35.68
C ALA A 719 43.60 43.31 -35.24
N VAL A 720 42.73 43.78 -36.13
CA VAL A 720 41.37 44.35 -35.91
C VAL A 720 41.19 45.68 -35.13
N THR A 721 40.55 46.64 -35.80
CA THR A 721 39.40 47.40 -35.26
C THR A 721 38.59 48.02 -36.40
N ILE A 722 37.26 47.83 -36.41
CA ILE A 722 36.33 48.46 -37.35
C ILE A 722 35.40 49.39 -36.53
N PRO A 723 35.32 50.69 -36.84
CA PRO A 723 34.43 51.60 -36.14
C PRO A 723 33.03 51.67 -36.79
N GLY A 724 32.01 51.32 -36.02
CA GLY A 724 30.60 51.63 -36.27
C GLY A 724 29.84 51.62 -34.94
N ALA A 725 28.83 52.46 -34.69
CA ALA A 725 28.30 53.56 -35.50
C ALA A 725 27.85 54.74 -34.61
N TYR A 726 27.64 55.91 -35.22
CA TYR A 726 27.10 57.11 -34.57
C TYR A 726 25.57 57.05 -34.53
N LEU A 727 24.93 57.46 -33.42
CA LEU A 727 23.56 58.02 -33.31
C LEU A 727 23.37 58.58 -31.86
N PRO A 728 22.31 59.37 -31.52
CA PRO A 728 22.50 60.74 -31.07
C PRO A 728 22.25 60.98 -29.56
N PRO A 729 22.60 62.17 -29.02
CA PRO A 729 22.75 62.38 -27.57
C PRO A 729 21.51 62.92 -26.85
N ASN A 730 21.53 62.85 -25.52
CA ASN A 730 20.85 63.81 -24.65
C ASN A 730 21.60 64.00 -23.32
N TYR A 731 21.30 65.12 -22.65
CA TYR A 731 21.88 65.58 -21.38
C TYR A 731 21.58 64.62 -20.19
N ALA A 732 22.29 64.65 -19.05
CA ALA A 732 23.20 65.68 -18.52
C ALA A 732 24.45 65.10 -17.81
N ASP A 733 25.40 65.98 -17.53
CA ASP A 733 26.64 65.73 -16.77
C ASP A 733 26.49 66.01 -15.26
N VAL A 734 27.48 65.54 -14.47
CA VAL A 734 28.06 66.08 -13.22
C VAL A 734 28.37 64.98 -12.18
N ASP A 735 29.66 64.66 -12.10
CA ASP A 735 30.45 64.18 -10.95
C ASP A 735 29.87 63.14 -9.98
N GLY A 736 30.29 61.88 -10.17
CA GLY A 736 30.32 60.87 -9.11
C GLY A 736 31.63 60.92 -8.30
N THR A 737 31.59 61.43 -7.07
CA THR A 737 32.75 61.31 -6.16
C THR A 737 32.79 59.95 -5.45
N GLY A 738 33.80 59.13 -5.78
CA GLY A 738 34.38 58.19 -4.82
C GLY A 738 34.11 56.69 -5.02
N THR A 739 35.15 55.99 -5.48
CA THR A 739 35.54 54.62 -5.11
C THR A 739 34.57 53.45 -5.34
N LEU A 740 34.99 52.52 -6.19
CA LEU A 740 35.31 51.15 -5.74
C LEU A 740 36.45 50.56 -6.60
N ARG A 741 36.97 49.38 -6.24
CA ARG A 741 38.23 48.82 -6.76
C ARG A 741 38.05 47.55 -7.60
N SER A 742 38.93 47.44 -8.60
CA SER A 742 39.42 46.21 -9.25
C SER A 742 38.42 45.39 -10.06
N ALA A 743 38.86 44.99 -11.25
CA ALA A 743 38.14 44.11 -12.16
C ALA A 743 37.89 42.72 -11.55
N TYR A 744 36.69 42.20 -11.82
CA TYR A 744 36.44 40.78 -12.03
C TYR A 744 35.94 40.62 -13.47
N ASN A 745 36.53 39.69 -14.22
CA ASN A 745 35.99 39.33 -15.53
C ASN A 745 34.76 38.42 -15.33
N TYR A 746 33.70 38.69 -16.08
CA TYR A 746 32.50 37.85 -16.15
C TYR A 746 32.28 37.45 -17.60
N ASP A 747 32.29 36.15 -17.89
CA ASP A 747 31.82 35.64 -19.18
C ASP A 747 30.28 35.64 -19.18
N ALA A 748 29.71 36.74 -19.69
CA ALA A 748 28.28 36.96 -19.73
C ALA A 748 27.67 36.35 -21.01
N TYR A 749 27.13 35.14 -20.89
CA TYR A 749 26.28 34.55 -21.93
C TYR A 749 24.88 35.17 -21.87
N LEU A 750 24.58 36.06 -22.82
CA LEU A 750 23.27 36.71 -22.94
C LEU A 750 22.23 35.76 -23.53
N THR A 751 21.35 35.22 -22.69
CA THR A 751 20.08 34.65 -23.14
C THR A 751 19.10 35.79 -23.46
N THR A 752 18.77 35.95 -24.74
CA THR A 752 17.82 36.98 -25.19
C THR A 752 16.39 36.58 -24.87
N GLY A 753 15.93 36.94 -23.66
CA GLY A 753 14.51 36.99 -23.30
C GLY A 753 14.09 36.04 -22.17
N SER A 754 13.88 36.62 -20.99
CA SER A 754 12.88 36.11 -20.04
C SER A 754 12.39 37.24 -19.13
N ARG A 755 11.08 37.24 -18.83
CA ARG A 755 10.44 38.12 -17.83
C ARG A 755 9.89 37.32 -16.64
N THR A 756 10.56 36.23 -16.25
CA THR A 756 10.27 35.47 -15.02
C THR A 756 11.52 35.33 -14.17
N SER A 757 11.43 35.74 -12.90
CA SER A 757 12.55 35.72 -11.95
C SER A 757 12.52 34.47 -11.07
N ASP A 758 13.41 33.51 -11.34
CA ASP A 758 13.71 32.39 -10.45
C ASP A 758 15.22 32.28 -10.24
N PHE A 759 15.67 32.34 -8.98
CA PHE A 759 17.07 32.15 -8.60
C PHE A 759 17.31 30.70 -8.15
N LYS A 760 18.19 29.99 -8.85
CA LYS A 760 18.64 28.65 -8.45
C LYS A 760 20.15 28.63 -8.27
N PHE A 761 20.62 28.50 -7.03
CA PHE A 761 22.04 28.42 -6.71
C PHE A 761 22.61 27.03 -7.03
N VAL A 762 23.84 26.99 -7.54
CA VAL A 762 24.66 25.78 -7.64
C VAL A 762 26.02 26.05 -6.99
N THR A 763 26.43 25.18 -6.08
CA THR A 763 27.74 25.23 -5.41
C THR A 763 28.83 24.61 -6.27
N SER A 764 30.00 25.26 -6.36
CA SER A 764 31.19 24.66 -6.96
C SER A 764 31.87 23.67 -6.02
N TYR A 765 32.53 22.66 -6.59
CA TYR A 765 33.38 21.70 -5.86
C TYR A 765 34.85 21.86 -6.28
N ASN A 766 35.68 22.10 -5.26
CA ASN A 766 37.06 21.66 -5.09
C ASN A 766 38.26 22.09 -6.00
N ASP A 767 39.34 22.35 -5.24
CA ASP A 767 40.73 21.91 -5.44
C ASP A 767 41.73 22.65 -6.35
N ASN A 768 42.48 23.53 -5.67
CA ASN A 768 43.94 23.43 -5.48
C ASN A 768 44.87 23.44 -6.71
N THR A 769 45.60 24.56 -6.84
CA THR A 769 47.07 24.49 -6.97
C THR A 769 47.71 25.73 -6.33
N LEU A 770 48.87 25.56 -5.70
CA LEU A 770 49.57 26.60 -4.93
C LEU A 770 50.81 27.15 -5.67
N PRO A 771 51.33 28.34 -5.31
CA PRO A 771 52.19 29.14 -6.18
C PRO A 771 53.71 28.90 -6.04
N ALA A 772 54.46 29.43 -7.01
CA ALA A 772 55.91 29.67 -6.96
C ALA A 772 56.19 31.13 -7.39
N GLU A 773 57.31 31.77 -7.07
CA GLU A 773 58.57 31.29 -6.45
C GLU A 773 58.98 32.07 -5.19
N GLN A 774 59.95 31.52 -4.44
CA GLN A 774 61.02 32.33 -3.84
C GLN A 774 62.42 31.81 -4.19
N THR A 775 63.13 32.57 -5.03
CA THR A 775 64.59 32.83 -5.00
C THR A 775 65.64 31.70 -5.19
N LEU A 776 66.44 31.91 -6.26
CA LEU A 776 67.94 31.87 -6.31
C LEU A 776 68.72 30.55 -6.55
N ARG A 777 69.41 30.56 -7.72
CA ARG A 777 70.80 30.10 -8.01
C ARG A 777 71.16 28.60 -8.16
N LYS A 778 71.34 28.22 -9.44
CA LYS A 778 72.60 27.71 -10.06
C LYS A 778 73.24 26.37 -9.59
N SER A 779 73.02 25.31 -10.39
CA SER A 779 74.01 24.55 -11.24
C SER A 779 75.27 23.88 -10.63
N PRO A 780 75.88 22.82 -11.24
CA PRO A 780 75.53 22.06 -12.48
C PRO A 780 75.72 20.49 -12.42
N THR A 781 75.53 19.84 -13.58
CA THR A 781 76.18 18.58 -14.10
C THR A 781 75.78 17.15 -13.64
N ASP A 782 75.68 16.28 -14.67
CA ASP A 782 76.06 14.85 -14.80
C ASP A 782 75.13 13.64 -14.48
N PHE A 783 74.90 12.85 -15.56
CA PHE A 783 74.79 11.38 -15.75
C PHE A 783 73.73 10.45 -15.10
N ALA A 784 73.11 9.61 -15.98
CA ALA A 784 72.85 8.14 -15.96
C ALA A 784 72.51 7.38 -14.65
N ASP A 785 71.69 6.30 -14.60
CA ASP A 785 70.85 5.52 -15.55
C ASP A 785 69.73 4.83 -14.70
N VAL A 786 68.66 4.20 -15.22
CA VAL A 786 68.55 2.75 -15.55
C VAL A 786 67.08 2.39 -15.92
N PHE A 787 66.88 1.62 -17.01
CA PHE A 787 65.77 0.69 -17.41
C PHE A 787 64.36 0.77 -16.74
N GLY A 788 63.20 0.60 -17.43
CA GLY A 788 62.92 0.17 -18.83
C GLY A 788 61.40 0.11 -19.20
N GLN A 789 61.08 -0.43 -20.38
CA GLN A 789 59.77 -0.49 -21.11
C GLN A 789 58.62 -1.29 -20.40
N LEU A 790 57.30 -1.07 -20.61
CA LEU A 790 56.40 -1.13 -21.80
C LEU A 790 56.27 -2.54 -22.45
N GLU A 791 55.15 -3.00 -23.07
CA GLU A 791 53.78 -2.41 -23.24
C GLU A 791 52.62 -3.36 -22.76
N GLU A 792 51.65 -3.98 -23.47
CA GLU A 792 51.18 -4.09 -24.89
C GLU A 792 49.71 -4.66 -24.91
N SER A 793 48.88 -4.46 -25.97
CA SER A 793 47.48 -4.97 -26.12
C SER A 793 46.94 -4.81 -27.59
N PRO A 794 45.67 -5.15 -28.02
CA PRO A 794 44.47 -5.67 -27.33
C PRO A 794 43.64 -6.77 -28.13
N GLU A 795 42.30 -6.74 -28.02
CA GLU A 795 41.16 -7.45 -28.68
C GLU A 795 41.28 -8.16 -30.07
N GLN A 796 40.49 -9.25 -30.30
CA GLN A 796 39.29 -9.28 -31.19
C GLN A 796 38.51 -10.65 -31.27
N LYS A 797 37.33 -10.63 -31.94
CA LYS A 797 36.22 -11.64 -32.08
C LYS A 797 36.47 -12.73 -33.18
N PRO A 798 35.57 -13.73 -33.46
CA PRO A 798 34.64 -14.61 -32.68
C PRO A 798 34.93 -16.13 -33.06
N PRO A 799 34.02 -17.08 -33.45
CA PRO A 799 32.60 -17.44 -33.13
C PRO A 799 32.32 -18.96 -32.80
N ASN A 800 31.03 -19.32 -32.60
CA ASN A 800 30.32 -20.62 -32.84
C ASN A 800 30.93 -22.01 -32.50
N ASN A 801 30.30 -22.76 -31.57
CA ASN A 801 29.36 -23.86 -31.93
C ASN A 801 28.63 -24.54 -30.73
N ASP A 802 27.32 -24.73 -30.95
CA ASP A 802 26.28 -25.45 -30.21
C ASP A 802 26.60 -26.88 -29.69
N TRP A 803 26.35 -27.18 -28.39
CA TRP A 803 25.75 -28.47 -27.95
C TRP A 803 25.19 -28.53 -26.49
N ARG A 804 23.86 -28.71 -26.45
CA ARG A 804 22.87 -29.11 -25.43
C ARG A 804 23.18 -30.05 -24.22
N PHE A 805 22.42 -29.82 -23.12
CA PHE A 805 21.83 -30.75 -22.11
C PHE A 805 22.77 -31.47 -21.08
N THR A 806 22.42 -31.91 -19.85
CA THR A 806 21.35 -31.64 -18.82
C THR A 806 21.68 -32.43 -17.51
N GLN A 807 21.24 -31.96 -16.32
CA GLN A 807 20.85 -32.71 -15.06
C GLN A 807 21.78 -33.85 -14.48
N GLY A 808 21.84 -34.15 -13.18
CA GLY A 808 21.20 -33.63 -11.95
C GLY A 808 21.32 -34.62 -10.75
N GLN A 809 20.64 -34.30 -9.64
CA GLN A 809 20.34 -35.14 -8.44
C GLN A 809 21.36 -35.35 -7.27
N ARG A 810 20.75 -35.62 -6.10
CA ARG A 810 21.22 -35.98 -4.73
C ARG A 810 20.67 -37.42 -4.42
N PRO A 811 21.02 -38.18 -3.34
CA PRO A 811 21.14 -37.75 -1.92
C PRO A 811 22.23 -38.48 -1.06
N GLY A 812 22.21 -38.30 0.28
CA GLY A 812 23.05 -39.00 1.30
C GLY A 812 22.31 -40.16 2.02
N PRO A 813 22.49 -40.45 3.34
CA PRO A 813 23.31 -39.80 4.40
C PRO A 813 24.04 -40.76 5.41
N SER A 814 24.76 -40.21 6.43
CA SER A 814 25.20 -40.85 7.73
C SER A 814 25.91 -39.81 8.65
N GLY A 815 26.16 -39.99 9.98
CA GLY A 815 25.61 -40.95 10.96
C GLY A 815 26.61 -41.52 12.03
N ALA A 816 26.84 -40.85 13.20
CA ALA A 816 27.57 -41.40 14.38
C ALA A 816 27.38 -40.59 15.70
N THR A 817 27.50 -41.21 16.90
CA THR A 817 27.28 -40.61 18.25
C THR A 817 28.00 -41.34 19.43
N GLY A 818 28.24 -40.67 20.58
CA GLY A 818 28.72 -41.23 21.88
C GLY A 818 30.23 -41.04 22.18
N GLY A 819 30.75 -40.94 23.43
CA GLY A 819 30.20 -41.14 24.80
C GLY A 819 31.05 -40.45 25.93
N PRO A 820 30.86 -40.76 27.25
CA PRO A 820 30.92 -39.77 28.36
C PRO A 820 31.83 -40.08 29.60
N GLU A 821 31.98 -39.13 30.57
CA GLU A 821 31.99 -39.37 32.06
C GLU A 821 31.94 -38.09 32.97
N VAL A 822 32.02 -38.22 34.32
CA VAL A 822 31.53 -37.23 35.35
C VAL A 822 32.38 -37.14 36.65
N ALA A 823 32.54 -35.97 37.31
CA ALA A 823 33.01 -35.79 38.73
C ALA A 823 32.72 -34.39 39.37
N MET A 824 33.00 -34.17 40.69
CA MET A 824 32.61 -32.99 41.55
C MET A 824 33.81 -32.20 42.19
N GLY A 825 33.60 -30.98 42.79
CA GLY A 825 34.62 -30.35 43.69
C GLY A 825 34.54 -28.87 44.22
N THR A 826 33.55 -28.51 45.07
CA THR A 826 33.55 -27.52 46.22
C THR A 826 34.44 -26.24 46.38
N GLY A 827 33.82 -25.02 46.36
CA GLY A 827 33.97 -23.82 47.28
C GLY A 827 35.30 -23.01 47.46
N PRO A 828 35.37 -21.88 48.23
CA PRO A 828 34.37 -20.89 48.71
C PRO A 828 34.76 -19.35 48.57
N TRP A 829 34.05 -18.44 49.28
CA TRP A 829 34.11 -16.92 49.33
C TRP A 829 35.37 -16.29 50.02
N PRO A 830 35.67 -14.93 50.07
CA PRO A 830 34.79 -13.73 50.01
C PRO A 830 35.30 -12.42 49.30
N GLN A 831 34.57 -11.30 49.51
CA GLN A 831 34.76 -9.86 49.07
C GLN A 831 35.27 -8.94 50.24
N PRO A 832 35.38 -7.58 50.12
CA PRO A 832 35.94 -6.64 49.11
C PRO A 832 37.07 -5.76 49.77
N PRO A 833 37.40 -4.45 49.44
CA PRO A 833 36.51 -3.24 49.54
C PRO A 833 36.81 -2.00 48.61
N THR A 834 35.88 -1.01 48.58
CA THR A 834 36.01 0.50 48.54
C THR A 834 37.09 1.26 47.72
N GLU A 835 36.94 2.54 47.29
CA GLU A 835 35.82 3.45 46.92
C GLU A 835 36.41 4.83 46.51
N ALA A 836 35.66 5.70 45.81
CA ALA A 836 35.94 7.15 45.71
C ALA A 836 34.68 7.96 45.33
N GLU A 837 34.34 8.98 46.13
CA GLU A 837 33.19 9.89 45.91
C GLU A 837 33.62 11.17 45.11
N GLN A 838 32.92 12.32 44.99
CA GLN A 838 31.84 13.01 45.74
C GLN A 838 30.93 13.75 44.70
N LEU A 839 29.77 14.41 44.92
CA LEU A 839 28.71 14.63 45.95
C LEU A 839 27.59 15.44 45.17
N GLN A 840 26.31 15.66 45.50
CA GLN A 840 25.26 15.24 46.46
C GLN A 840 23.89 15.61 45.74
N ALA A 841 22.66 15.79 46.26
CA ALA A 841 22.03 15.82 47.59
C ALA A 841 20.49 15.59 47.56
N LEU A 842 19.93 15.07 48.67
CA LEU A 842 18.88 15.65 49.55
C LEU A 842 17.75 16.52 48.90
N MET A 843 16.43 16.34 49.15
CA MET A 843 15.57 15.56 50.09
C MET A 843 14.10 15.59 49.55
N ALA A 844 13.07 14.86 50.02
CA ALA A 844 12.92 13.57 50.74
C ALA A 844 11.42 13.16 50.87
N THR A 845 11.18 11.88 51.24
CA THR A 845 10.01 11.29 51.96
C THR A 845 8.55 11.74 51.71
N ALA A 846 7.73 10.81 51.17
CA ALA A 846 6.48 10.24 51.73
C ALA A 846 5.23 11.13 52.07
N ASN A 847 3.97 10.67 52.01
CA ASN A 847 3.26 9.56 51.31
C ASN A 847 1.70 9.72 51.52
N VAL A 848 0.86 9.02 50.73
CA VAL A 848 -0.58 8.68 50.96
C VAL A 848 -1.72 9.74 50.80
N ASN A 849 -2.56 9.49 49.78
CA ASN A 849 -4.04 9.59 49.60
C ASN A 849 -4.95 10.84 49.88
N GLU A 850 -5.76 11.13 48.83
CA GLU A 850 -7.24 11.31 48.79
C GLU A 850 -7.98 12.60 49.24
N ALA A 851 -9.24 12.67 48.76
CA ALA A 851 -10.39 13.49 49.20
C ALA A 851 -10.55 14.97 48.74
N THR A 852 -11.17 15.13 47.56
CA THR A 852 -12.32 16.03 47.25
C THR A 852 -12.39 17.51 47.70
N ALA A 853 -12.59 18.36 46.67
CA ALA A 853 -13.67 19.37 46.53
C ALA A 853 -13.51 20.85 47.03
N ASN A 854 -13.81 21.73 46.07
CA ASN A 854 -14.63 22.95 46.15
C ASN A 854 -14.08 24.34 46.59
N LEU A 855 -14.52 25.33 45.80
CA LEU A 855 -14.72 26.78 46.07
C LEU A 855 -13.51 27.75 46.10
N GLY A 856 -13.69 28.89 45.39
CA GLY A 856 -12.91 30.15 45.53
C GLY A 856 -13.66 31.16 46.41
N PRO A 857 -13.72 32.49 46.11
CA PRO A 857 -13.24 33.24 44.93
C PRO A 857 -12.56 34.62 45.21
N GLY A 858 -12.23 35.39 44.16
CA GLY A 858 -11.97 36.86 44.20
C GLY A 858 -10.75 37.33 43.37
N THR A 859 -10.80 38.09 42.25
CA THR A 859 -11.24 39.51 41.99
C THR A 859 -10.26 40.57 42.53
N MET A 860 -9.72 41.58 41.81
CA MET A 860 -9.83 42.15 40.42
C MET A 860 -8.45 42.74 39.98
N GLY A 861 -8.15 43.20 38.75
CA GLY A 861 -8.84 43.23 37.43
C GLY A 861 -8.33 44.37 36.50
N LEU A 862 -8.76 44.37 35.20
CA LEU A 862 -8.61 45.43 34.16
C LEU A 862 -7.17 45.72 33.61
N SER A 863 -6.91 46.18 32.38
CA SER A 863 -7.58 46.23 31.03
C SER A 863 -6.51 46.78 30.04
N THR A 864 -6.33 46.42 28.76
CA THR A 864 -7.26 46.43 27.60
C THR A 864 -6.74 45.66 26.37
N ARG A 865 -7.63 44.90 25.69
CA ARG A 865 -7.96 44.84 24.22
C ARG A 865 -6.84 44.73 23.14
N TYR A 866 -7.05 44.09 21.97
CA TYR A 866 -8.29 43.66 21.30
C TYR A 866 -8.13 42.37 20.48
N SER A 867 -9.19 41.55 20.45
CA SER A 867 -9.58 40.59 19.40
C SER A 867 -11.05 40.21 19.64
N PRO A 868 -11.81 39.76 18.62
CA PRO A 868 -12.93 38.87 18.92
C PRO A 868 -13.22 37.77 17.85
N GLN A 869 -13.55 36.59 18.35
CA GLN A 869 -14.62 35.74 17.78
C GLN A 869 -15.85 35.84 18.70
N PHE A 870 -17.04 35.37 18.26
CA PHE A 870 -17.92 34.38 18.95
C PHE A 870 -19.42 34.46 18.56
N THR A 871 -19.93 33.31 18.07
CA THR A 871 -21.24 32.63 18.25
C THR A 871 -22.56 33.34 18.66
N LEU A 872 -23.61 33.05 17.85
CA LEU A 872 -24.95 32.49 18.17
C LEU A 872 -25.79 32.95 19.39
N GLN A 873 -27.04 33.38 19.13
CA GLN A 873 -28.38 33.01 19.73
C GLN A 873 -29.43 34.13 19.45
N HIS A 874 -30.77 33.96 19.44
CA HIS A 874 -31.71 32.90 18.96
C HIS A 874 -33.19 33.45 19.02
N VAL A 875 -34.12 33.05 18.11
CA VAL A 875 -35.62 33.28 18.18
C VAL A 875 -36.07 34.75 17.89
N PRO A 876 -37.30 35.11 17.38
CA PRO A 876 -38.53 34.35 16.98
C PRO A 876 -39.04 34.50 15.51
N ASP A 877 -40.15 33.81 15.21
CA ASP A 877 -40.99 33.88 13.98
C ASP A 877 -41.67 35.23 13.66
N TYR A 878 -41.92 35.53 12.37
CA TYR A 878 -43.27 35.43 11.74
C TYR A 878 -43.32 35.84 10.23
N ARG A 879 -43.71 34.91 9.34
CA ARG A 879 -44.30 35.14 7.98
C ARG A 879 -43.42 35.88 6.92
N GLN A 880 -43.69 35.84 5.60
CA GLN A 880 -44.72 35.13 4.80
C GLN A 880 -44.21 34.77 3.39
N ASN A 881 -44.43 33.53 2.94
CA ASN A 881 -44.99 33.13 1.62
C ASN A 881 -44.58 31.69 1.26
N VAL A 882 -45.45 30.98 0.53
CA VAL A 882 -45.43 29.50 0.39
C VAL A 882 -45.91 29.12 -1.01
N TYR A 883 -45.19 28.25 -1.74
CA TYR A 883 -45.73 26.98 -2.27
C TYR A 883 -44.65 26.05 -2.88
N ILE A 884 -44.94 24.75 -2.80
CA ILE A 884 -44.18 23.56 -3.25
C ILE A 884 -45.31 22.58 -3.70
N PRO A 885 -45.31 21.90 -4.87
CA PRO A 885 -44.42 20.75 -5.13
C PRO A 885 -44.12 20.49 -6.63
N GLY A 886 -43.75 19.25 -6.98
CA GLY A 886 -43.66 18.77 -8.37
C GLY A 886 -44.08 17.31 -8.54
N SER A 887 -43.97 16.83 -9.79
CA SER A 887 -44.04 15.43 -10.27
C SER A 887 -45.42 14.72 -10.44
N THR A 888 -45.50 13.95 -11.53
CA THR A 888 -46.46 12.87 -11.90
C THR A 888 -47.82 13.19 -12.58
N ALA A 889 -48.30 12.19 -13.35
CA ALA A 889 -49.65 11.96 -13.89
C ALA A 889 -50.20 12.73 -15.13
N THR A 890 -49.84 12.25 -16.32
CA THR A 890 -50.70 11.77 -17.45
C THR A 890 -52.12 12.34 -17.77
N LEU A 891 -52.40 12.37 -19.09
CA LEU A 891 -53.70 12.26 -19.84
C LEU A 891 -54.41 13.53 -20.36
N THR A 892 -54.40 13.66 -21.70
CA THR A 892 -55.42 14.30 -22.59
C THR A 892 -55.69 15.81 -22.44
N SER A 893 -56.02 16.57 -23.50
CA SER A 893 -56.62 16.20 -24.80
C SER A 893 -56.05 16.99 -26.01
N ASN A 894 -56.47 16.59 -27.22
CA ASN A 894 -56.12 17.17 -28.52
C ASN A 894 -57.00 18.41 -28.84
N PRO A 895 -56.62 19.31 -29.78
CA PRO A 895 -57.21 19.17 -31.11
C PRO A 895 -56.35 19.65 -32.33
N GLN A 896 -56.43 18.85 -33.41
CA GLN A 896 -56.53 19.25 -34.84
C GLN A 896 -55.36 19.97 -35.59
N GLN A 897 -55.26 19.94 -36.94
CA GLN A 897 -55.64 18.95 -37.99
C GLN A 897 -55.20 19.41 -39.39
N GLN A 898 -54.41 18.60 -40.13
CA GLN A 898 -54.21 18.58 -41.60
C GLN A 898 -53.39 17.29 -41.91
N GLN A 899 -53.78 16.31 -42.75
CA GLN A 899 -54.15 16.25 -44.18
C GLN A 899 -52.97 16.48 -45.16
N ALA A 900 -52.71 15.66 -46.19
CA ALA A 900 -53.21 14.30 -46.56
C ALA A 900 -52.38 13.65 -47.72
N THR A 901 -52.63 12.36 -48.03
CA THR A 901 -52.42 11.64 -49.33
C THR A 901 -50.99 11.39 -49.87
N ALA A 902 -50.65 10.32 -50.66
CA ALA A 902 -51.35 9.08 -51.10
C ALA A 902 -50.39 8.02 -51.75
N GLN A 903 -50.95 6.88 -52.21
CA GLN A 903 -50.40 5.78 -53.06
C GLN A 903 -49.54 4.70 -52.35
N GLN A 904 -49.64 3.36 -52.49
CA GLN A 904 -50.09 2.36 -53.53
C GLN A 904 -49.03 1.97 -54.60
N ALA A 905 -48.83 0.71 -55.02
CA ALA A 905 -49.29 -0.64 -54.58
C ALA A 905 -48.53 -1.80 -55.31
N THR A 906 -48.97 -3.07 -55.13
CA THR A 906 -48.68 -4.36 -55.87
C THR A 906 -47.52 -5.28 -55.41
N GLN A 907 -47.47 -6.60 -55.72
CA GLN A 907 -48.41 -7.72 -55.43
C GLN A 907 -47.81 -9.13 -55.75
N GLN A 908 -48.54 -10.24 -55.46
CA GLN A 908 -48.35 -11.68 -55.87
C GLN A 908 -47.27 -12.51 -55.10
N ALA A 909 -47.38 -13.83 -54.83
CA ALA A 909 -48.43 -14.87 -55.00
C ALA A 909 -48.35 -16.01 -53.91
N LEU A 910 -49.15 -17.10 -54.02
CA LEU A 910 -49.41 -18.15 -52.98
C LEU A 910 -49.31 -19.62 -53.56
N PRO A 911 -49.89 -20.72 -52.98
CA PRO A 911 -49.32 -21.66 -51.98
C PRO A 911 -49.58 -23.18 -52.37
N PRO A 912 -49.83 -24.20 -51.48
CA PRO A 912 -49.60 -24.45 -50.04
C PRO A 912 -48.63 -25.68 -49.81
N PRO A 913 -48.93 -26.95 -49.37
CA PRO A 913 -50.12 -27.65 -48.79
C PRO A 913 -49.91 -28.49 -47.47
N GLN A 914 -51.02 -28.69 -46.71
CA GLN A 914 -51.52 -29.91 -45.97
C GLN A 914 -50.61 -30.90 -45.16
N ALA A 915 -51.04 -31.56 -44.06
CA ALA A 915 -52.24 -31.47 -43.18
C ALA A 915 -52.16 -32.38 -41.89
N SER A 916 -53.13 -32.22 -40.96
CA SER A 916 -53.59 -33.18 -39.89
C SER A 916 -52.69 -33.38 -38.64
N ALA A 917 -53.17 -33.70 -37.41
CA ALA A 917 -54.52 -33.83 -36.80
C ALA A 917 -54.51 -33.66 -35.25
N GLN A 918 -55.69 -33.58 -34.62
CA GLN A 918 -55.98 -33.63 -33.16
C GLN A 918 -56.14 -35.10 -32.65
N PRO A 919 -56.23 -35.45 -31.32
CA PRO A 919 -57.10 -34.86 -30.28
C PRO A 919 -56.49 -34.78 -28.84
N GLU A 920 -57.34 -34.78 -27.80
CA GLU A 920 -57.08 -34.28 -26.43
C GLU A 920 -57.20 -35.40 -25.31
N PRO A 921 -57.61 -35.19 -24.03
CA PRO A 921 -56.87 -35.66 -22.83
C PRO A 921 -57.48 -36.89 -22.11
N PRO A 922 -56.95 -37.28 -20.93
CA PRO A 922 -57.84 -37.35 -19.75
C PRO A 922 -57.20 -36.89 -18.41
N LYS A 923 -57.88 -37.15 -17.28
CA LYS A 923 -57.72 -36.47 -15.98
C LYS A 923 -57.89 -37.44 -14.78
N ALA A 924 -57.24 -37.10 -13.65
CA ALA A 924 -57.66 -37.34 -12.25
C ALA A 924 -57.41 -38.69 -11.50
N ALA A 925 -57.19 -38.50 -10.18
CA ALA A 925 -57.74 -39.23 -9.02
C ALA A 925 -57.08 -40.48 -8.38
N GLN A 926 -56.66 -40.28 -7.12
CA GLN A 926 -56.96 -41.07 -5.90
C GLN A 926 -56.31 -42.44 -5.59
N THR A 927 -56.05 -42.57 -4.29
CA THR A 927 -55.47 -43.65 -3.46
C THR A 927 -56.30 -44.95 -3.41
N PRO A 928 -55.71 -46.08 -2.93
CA PRO A 928 -56.16 -46.57 -1.61
C PRO A 928 -55.11 -47.23 -0.69
N ALA A 929 -55.39 -47.12 0.62
CA ALA A 929 -54.57 -47.46 1.79
C ALA A 929 -54.46 -48.95 2.20
N SER A 930 -53.43 -49.28 3.02
CA SER A 930 -53.38 -50.29 4.11
C SER A 930 -51.95 -50.43 4.67
N LYS A 931 -51.57 -50.87 5.90
CA LYS A 931 -52.13 -51.22 7.25
C LYS A 931 -50.84 -51.39 8.15
N LYS A 932 -50.71 -51.28 9.49
CA LYS A 932 -51.46 -51.51 10.76
C LYS A 932 -51.03 -50.39 11.78
N LYS A 933 -51.77 -49.98 12.84
CA LYS A 933 -51.99 -50.54 14.20
C LYS A 933 -50.72 -50.78 15.06
N SER A 934 -50.65 -50.41 16.37
CA SER A 934 -51.67 -49.79 17.26
C SER A 934 -51.15 -49.32 18.64
N THR A 935 -52.00 -48.56 19.38
CA THR A 935 -52.12 -48.47 20.88
C THR A 935 -51.01 -47.75 21.67
N LYS A 936 -51.26 -46.97 22.74
CA LYS A 936 -52.53 -46.45 23.36
C LYS A 936 -52.24 -45.22 24.28
N LYS A 937 -53.32 -44.48 24.58
CA LYS A 937 -53.67 -43.60 25.74
C LYS A 937 -52.81 -43.71 27.04
N GLU A 938 -52.80 -42.75 27.98
CA GLU A 938 -53.77 -41.66 28.27
C GLU A 938 -53.16 -40.46 29.05
N LYS A 939 -53.95 -39.37 29.19
CA LYS A 939 -54.02 -38.32 30.27
C LYS A 939 -52.80 -38.11 31.20
N LYS A 940 -52.50 -36.87 31.58
CA LYS A 940 -53.49 -35.87 32.06
C LYS A 940 -53.06 -34.43 31.81
#